data_AF-A0A7C3FTN4-F1
#
_entry.id   AF-A0A7C3FTN4-F1
#
_cell.length_a   1.000
_cell.length_b   1.000
_cell.length_c   1.000
_cell.angle_alpha   90.00
_cell.angle_beta   90.00
_cell.angle_gamma   90.00
#
_symmetry.space_group_name_H-M   'P 1'
#
loop_
_entity.id
_entity.type
_entity.pdbx_description
1 polymer ?
#
loop_
_entity_poly.entity_id
_entity_poly.type
_entity_poly.pdbx_seq_one_letter_code
_entity_poly.pdbx_strand_id
1 'polypeptide(L)'
;MATFIPPGSSNDGADIDLLGKELGLSSGQLREQLNALYARLRLLLTTDELGAWRNESLALFRFSASSSAKATEEYFRVAPRVLDILPPHLFLKWVKRGKALCHDSPGIAAAYFRASPQALATLPERQFNVWLAMGPGLYKRNSESMELAAHFLDAAPALLQVLNLAQLERLLLFLNRLTETDCSLAIRCLDSAYRVFHALEDDERSLFLSIALALVRLKPMASVTFFKQGIDSLAGVTSTQRLRFLTLLAKIAAYNSRHALSFLTDCSHALSGMDRNLHPRLINQCETVLAISAIAGIEFLNNSPAVLASIGPAGLERWYREGLRILRKDEKDGLAYFRLEFPEDGTLERLLVRVELDHVRGVLLMYGEALGGSEIEIRSSDSLADWSLGTIDPGTPATDGTTIFLPSSIDRFDSAEENFTWYKVAVTHQSGHIEFGTFNFCFESKAALFSDSRQLLSADGHGLSDMDRFLGLFDDRRLAADIFSLVEDVRIDYLVQHRYAGIRSGYRFIVQESVWKRPSPVYLPLREAFLEIVIRFSLNGELPFVPEALRGPTDTALRLLQQLRSPEARVEDSAEVAIRLYDLASIIPNTRLPQRDWNAGGSEQARSNRVDTSYRTSDGGDVTIEPGAEVPYQAPTDVDFRGNSNPDMLNIQPTPKDGSDRGTLSPLSSDIGEVQLNSMMQGENLQSGQYTADL
;
A
#
# COMPACT_ATOMS: atom_id res chain seq x y z
N MET A 1 -42.57 34.71 -58.27
CA MET A 1 -43.88 34.73 -57.57
C MET A 1 -43.89 33.54 -56.62
N ALA A 2 -43.58 33.81 -55.36
CA ALA A 2 -43.65 32.83 -54.28
C ALA A 2 -45.12 32.60 -53.94
N THR A 3 -45.58 31.36 -54.08
CA THR A 3 -46.92 30.95 -53.63
C THR A 3 -46.90 30.84 -52.12
N PHE A 4 -47.53 31.83 -51.49
CA PHE A 4 -47.86 31.87 -50.07
C PHE A 4 -48.83 30.71 -49.78
N ILE A 5 -48.38 29.67 -49.07
CA ILE A 5 -49.27 28.63 -48.52
C ILE A 5 -49.82 29.18 -47.20
N PRO A 6 -51.15 29.31 -47.04
CA PRO A 6 -51.74 29.89 -45.84
C PRO A 6 -51.55 28.97 -44.62
N PRO A 7 -51.44 29.51 -43.39
CA PRO A 7 -51.43 28.69 -42.19
C PRO A 7 -52.87 28.27 -41.89
N GLY A 8 -53.14 26.97 -42.00
CA GLY A 8 -54.43 26.39 -41.55
C GLY A 8 -55.18 25.62 -42.62
N SER A 9 -54.70 24.43 -42.95
CA SER A 9 -55.56 23.34 -43.43
C SER A 9 -56.53 22.96 -42.30
N SER A 10 -57.83 23.13 -42.56
CA SER A 10 -58.97 22.81 -41.68
C SER A 10 -59.13 21.31 -41.33
N ASN A 11 -58.20 20.45 -41.75
CA ASN A 11 -58.23 19.02 -41.48
C ASN A 11 -57.42 18.62 -40.23
N ASP A 12 -56.41 19.41 -39.84
CA ASP A 12 -55.49 19.03 -38.75
C ASP A 12 -56.15 19.13 -37.36
N GLY A 13 -57.00 20.14 -37.15
CA GLY A 13 -57.78 20.26 -35.91
C GLY A 13 -58.86 19.17 -35.78
N ALA A 14 -59.46 18.77 -36.91
CA ALA A 14 -60.42 17.67 -36.96
C ALA A 14 -59.76 16.32 -36.72
N ASP A 15 -58.54 16.10 -37.22
CA ASP A 15 -57.77 14.87 -37.01
C ASP A 15 -57.32 14.70 -35.55
N ILE A 16 -56.90 15.77 -34.86
CA ILE A 16 -56.59 15.71 -33.42
C ILE A 16 -57.85 15.49 -32.58
N ASP A 17 -58.95 16.19 -32.88
CA ASP A 17 -60.20 16.01 -32.16
C ASP A 17 -60.81 14.62 -32.40
N LEU A 18 -60.66 14.07 -33.60
CA LEU A 18 -60.99 12.68 -33.92
C LEU A 18 -60.10 11.73 -33.12
N LEU A 19 -58.79 11.97 -33.06
CA LEU A 19 -57.86 11.18 -32.26
C LEU A 19 -58.19 11.27 -30.77
N GLY A 20 -58.47 12.44 -30.23
CA GLY A 20 -58.87 12.63 -28.83
C GLY A 20 -60.20 11.95 -28.49
N LYS A 21 -61.14 11.87 -29.45
CA LYS A 21 -62.40 11.12 -29.34
C LYS A 21 -62.18 9.61 -29.46
N GLU A 22 -61.36 9.16 -30.40
CA GLU A 22 -60.98 7.74 -30.59
C GLU A 22 -60.15 7.19 -29.40
N LEU A 23 -59.38 8.07 -28.76
CA LEU A 23 -58.64 7.80 -27.53
C LEU A 23 -59.52 7.91 -26.27
N GLY A 24 -60.85 8.12 -26.37
CA GLY A 24 -61.76 8.13 -25.21
C GLY A 24 -61.29 8.99 -24.01
N LEU A 25 -60.55 10.09 -24.25
CA LEU A 25 -59.86 10.83 -23.20
C LEU A 25 -60.85 11.65 -22.36
N SER A 26 -61.16 11.15 -21.16
CA SER A 26 -62.00 11.83 -20.16
C SER A 26 -61.22 12.81 -19.27
N SER A 27 -59.87 12.75 -19.25
CA SER A 27 -59.03 13.64 -18.44
C SER A 27 -58.55 14.85 -19.25
N GLY A 28 -58.81 16.06 -18.77
CA GLY A 28 -58.40 17.30 -19.45
C GLY A 28 -56.87 17.37 -19.67
N GLN A 29 -56.10 16.85 -18.72
CA GLN A 29 -54.63 16.90 -18.73
C GLN A 29 -53.99 16.07 -19.86
N LEU A 30 -54.47 14.86 -20.14
CA LEU A 30 -53.93 14.04 -21.24
C LEU A 30 -54.27 14.64 -22.61
N ARG A 31 -55.46 15.26 -22.72
CA ARG A 31 -55.88 15.95 -23.95
C ARG A 31 -55.02 17.18 -24.23
N GLU A 32 -54.68 17.95 -23.20
CA GLU A 32 -53.74 19.07 -23.31
C GLU A 32 -52.33 18.62 -23.74
N GLN A 33 -51.80 17.56 -23.13
CA GLN A 33 -50.49 17.00 -23.48
C GLN A 33 -50.44 16.48 -24.93
N LEU A 34 -51.51 15.82 -25.37
CA LEU A 34 -51.67 15.36 -26.76
C LEU A 34 -51.66 16.54 -27.74
N ASN A 35 -52.46 17.58 -27.46
CA ASN A 35 -52.54 18.76 -28.31
C ASN A 35 -51.18 19.47 -28.42
N ALA A 36 -50.48 19.61 -27.30
CA ALA A 36 -49.16 20.21 -27.26
C ALA A 36 -48.12 19.38 -28.04
N LEU A 37 -48.12 18.06 -27.88
CA LEU A 37 -47.21 17.16 -28.59
C LEU A 37 -47.47 17.19 -30.10
N TYR A 38 -48.74 17.12 -30.52
CA TYR A 38 -49.12 17.17 -31.93
C TYR A 38 -48.68 18.47 -32.60
N ALA A 39 -48.88 19.61 -31.93
CA ALA A 39 -48.47 20.91 -32.45
C ALA A 39 -46.96 20.97 -32.75
N ARG A 40 -46.13 20.35 -31.90
CA ARG A 40 -44.68 20.24 -32.13
C ARG A 40 -44.36 19.27 -33.27
N LEU A 41 -44.98 18.08 -33.29
CA LEU A 41 -44.71 17.05 -34.29
C LEU A 41 -45.10 17.50 -35.72
N ARG A 42 -46.17 18.26 -35.88
CA ARG A 42 -46.59 18.81 -37.18
C ARG A 42 -45.55 19.73 -37.82
N LEU A 43 -44.69 20.35 -37.01
CA LEU A 43 -43.62 21.23 -37.50
C LEU A 43 -42.34 20.45 -37.87
N LEU A 44 -42.21 19.20 -37.41
CA LEU A 44 -40.98 18.40 -37.51
C LEU A 44 -41.13 17.16 -38.41
N LEU A 45 -42.34 16.64 -38.59
CA LEU A 45 -42.64 15.43 -39.33
C LEU A 45 -43.31 15.74 -40.68
N THR A 46 -43.05 14.90 -41.68
CA THR A 46 -43.84 14.88 -42.93
C THR A 46 -45.26 14.37 -42.68
N THR A 47 -46.19 14.62 -43.61
CA THR A 47 -47.58 14.15 -43.50
C THR A 47 -47.67 12.62 -43.33
N ASP A 48 -46.83 11.87 -44.02
CA ASP A 48 -46.78 10.40 -43.92
C ASP A 48 -46.23 9.93 -42.57
N GLU A 49 -45.16 10.58 -42.07
CA GLU A 49 -44.59 10.30 -40.75
C GLU A 49 -45.53 10.65 -39.60
N LEU A 50 -46.27 11.76 -39.74
CA LEU A 50 -47.29 12.17 -38.78
C LEU A 50 -48.48 11.20 -38.79
N GLY A 51 -48.87 10.69 -39.96
CA GLY A 51 -49.83 9.59 -40.09
C GLY A 51 -49.33 8.28 -39.46
N ALA A 52 -48.04 7.95 -39.61
CA ALA A 52 -47.42 6.79 -38.98
C ALA A 52 -47.41 6.92 -37.46
N TRP A 53 -46.97 8.07 -36.92
CA TRP A 53 -47.04 8.38 -35.49
C TRP A 53 -48.47 8.22 -34.96
N ARG A 54 -49.45 8.78 -35.68
CA ARG A 54 -50.87 8.69 -35.33
C ARG A 54 -51.33 7.25 -35.13
N ASN A 55 -51.01 6.39 -36.10
CA ASN A 55 -51.38 4.98 -36.07
C ASN A 55 -50.67 4.21 -34.94
N GLU A 56 -49.39 4.51 -34.70
CA GLU A 56 -48.61 3.90 -33.62
C GLU A 56 -49.13 4.30 -32.23
N SER A 57 -49.46 5.59 -32.03
CA SER A 57 -50.03 6.11 -30.77
C SER A 57 -51.47 5.63 -30.53
N LEU A 58 -52.31 5.56 -31.56
CA LEU A 58 -53.66 4.96 -31.46
C LEU A 58 -53.58 3.47 -31.09
N ALA A 59 -52.64 2.74 -31.68
CA ALA A 59 -52.45 1.33 -31.37
C ALA A 59 -51.94 1.10 -29.94
N LEU A 60 -51.04 1.96 -29.44
CA LEU A 60 -50.61 1.94 -28.04
C LEU A 60 -51.81 2.10 -27.08
N PHE A 61 -52.77 2.97 -27.45
CA PHE A 61 -53.95 3.25 -26.64
C PHE A 61 -55.06 2.20 -26.75
N ARG A 62 -55.31 1.61 -27.93
CA ARG A 62 -56.42 0.64 -28.12
C ARG A 62 -56.27 -0.64 -27.28
N PHE A 63 -55.07 -0.93 -26.78
CA PHE A 63 -54.85 -1.97 -25.75
C PHE A 63 -55.30 -1.55 -24.33
N SER A 64 -55.95 -0.39 -24.15
CA SER A 64 -56.22 0.24 -22.83
C SER A 64 -57.61 0.06 -22.25
N ALA A 65 -58.34 -1.01 -22.57
CA ALA A 65 -59.47 -1.42 -21.75
C ALA A 65 -58.95 -2.00 -20.41
N SER A 66 -58.55 -1.10 -19.49
CA SER A 66 -58.10 -1.26 -18.09
C SER A 66 -56.61 -1.57 -17.77
N SER A 67 -55.79 -2.17 -18.63
CA SER A 67 -54.43 -2.61 -18.26
C SER A 67 -53.25 -1.70 -18.66
N SER A 68 -53.40 -0.79 -19.64
CA SER A 68 -52.29 0.00 -20.22
C SER A 68 -52.36 1.53 -20.07
N ALA A 69 -53.26 2.03 -19.21
CA ALA A 69 -53.39 3.46 -18.93
C ALA A 69 -52.06 4.10 -18.46
N LYS A 70 -51.31 3.39 -17.59
CA LYS A 70 -50.02 3.86 -17.06
C LYS A 70 -48.95 4.05 -18.14
N ALA A 71 -48.84 3.14 -19.11
CA ALA A 71 -47.86 3.24 -20.18
C ALA A 71 -48.16 4.43 -21.11
N THR A 72 -49.44 4.68 -21.38
CA THR A 72 -49.87 5.79 -22.23
C THR A 72 -49.66 7.14 -21.56
N GLU A 73 -49.96 7.24 -20.26
CA GLU A 73 -49.69 8.43 -19.46
C GLU A 73 -48.19 8.76 -19.43
N GLU A 74 -47.34 7.75 -19.18
CA GLU A 74 -45.89 7.92 -19.19
C GLU A 74 -45.36 8.35 -20.56
N TYR A 75 -45.90 7.79 -21.65
CA TYR A 75 -45.57 8.19 -23.02
C TYR A 75 -45.81 9.67 -23.25
N PHE A 76 -47.02 10.18 -23.00
CA PHE A 76 -47.35 11.59 -23.25
C PHE A 76 -46.57 12.54 -22.33
N ARG A 77 -46.31 12.11 -21.09
CA ARG A 77 -45.49 12.86 -20.12
C ARG A 77 -44.06 13.09 -20.63
N VAL A 78 -43.45 12.08 -21.25
CA VAL A 78 -42.02 12.13 -21.62
C VAL A 78 -41.75 12.44 -23.10
N ALA A 79 -42.73 12.23 -23.99
CA ALA A 79 -42.57 12.40 -25.42
C ALA A 79 -42.03 13.79 -25.83
N PRO A 80 -42.46 14.92 -25.25
CA PRO A 80 -41.88 16.22 -25.59
C PRO A 80 -40.38 16.30 -25.34
N ARG A 81 -39.88 15.73 -24.23
CA ARG A 81 -38.45 15.71 -23.89
C ARG A 81 -37.66 14.79 -24.81
N VAL A 82 -38.23 13.62 -25.16
CA VAL A 82 -37.57 12.68 -26.07
C VAL A 82 -37.46 13.27 -27.48
N LEU A 83 -38.48 14.02 -27.92
CA LEU A 83 -38.48 14.74 -29.19
C LEU A 83 -37.38 15.83 -29.25
N ASP A 84 -37.01 16.40 -28.10
CA ASP A 84 -35.90 17.36 -28.00
C ASP A 84 -34.51 16.69 -28.08
N ILE A 85 -34.43 15.37 -27.80
CA ILE A 85 -33.18 14.61 -27.79
C ILE A 85 -32.96 13.86 -29.11
N LEU A 86 -34.03 13.31 -29.70
CA LEU A 86 -33.94 12.42 -30.87
C LEU A 86 -34.41 13.09 -32.16
N PRO A 87 -33.75 12.80 -33.29
CA PRO A 87 -34.28 13.18 -34.59
C PRO A 87 -35.60 12.45 -34.90
N PRO A 88 -36.48 13.04 -35.74
CA PRO A 88 -37.78 12.51 -36.14
C PRO A 88 -37.87 11.00 -36.40
N HIS A 89 -36.97 10.46 -37.21
CA HIS A 89 -36.98 9.06 -37.60
C HIS A 89 -36.63 8.10 -36.44
N LEU A 90 -35.78 8.52 -35.49
CA LEU A 90 -35.49 7.74 -34.27
C LEU A 90 -36.63 7.87 -33.26
N PHE A 91 -37.26 9.05 -33.15
CA PHE A 91 -38.46 9.24 -32.34
C PHE A 91 -39.58 8.26 -32.73
N LEU A 92 -39.87 8.12 -34.03
CA LEU A 92 -40.88 7.15 -34.51
C LEU A 92 -40.52 5.70 -34.18
N LYS A 93 -39.23 5.33 -34.27
CA LYS A 93 -38.75 4.00 -33.84
C LYS A 93 -38.93 3.79 -32.34
N TRP A 94 -38.68 4.82 -31.53
CA TRP A 94 -38.90 4.80 -30.09
C TRP A 94 -40.37 4.56 -29.73
N VAL A 95 -41.31 5.25 -30.40
CA VAL A 95 -42.76 5.06 -30.22
C VAL A 95 -43.17 3.63 -30.61
N LYS A 96 -42.75 3.18 -31.80
CA LYS A 96 -43.07 1.83 -32.31
C LYS A 96 -42.58 0.72 -31.38
N ARG A 97 -41.40 0.91 -30.76
CA ARG A 97 -40.86 -0.03 -29.78
C ARG A 97 -41.66 -0.04 -28.49
N GLY A 98 -42.02 1.13 -27.96
CA GLY A 98 -42.88 1.24 -26.79
C GLY A 98 -44.25 0.59 -26.99
N LYS A 99 -44.85 0.72 -28.18
CA LYS A 99 -46.06 -0.01 -28.57
C LYS A 99 -45.87 -1.52 -28.52
N ALA A 100 -44.79 -2.04 -29.12
CA ALA A 100 -44.50 -3.48 -29.11
C ALA A 100 -44.33 -4.00 -27.67
N LEU A 101 -43.63 -3.25 -26.82
CA LEU A 101 -43.51 -3.56 -25.39
C LEU A 101 -44.86 -3.55 -24.67
N CYS A 102 -45.76 -2.62 -25.02
CA CYS A 102 -47.07 -2.51 -24.36
C CYS A 102 -47.99 -3.70 -24.69
N HIS A 103 -47.85 -4.27 -25.90
CA HIS A 103 -48.51 -5.53 -26.25
C HIS A 103 -48.03 -6.69 -25.38
N ASP A 104 -46.73 -6.72 -25.07
CA ASP A 104 -46.10 -7.77 -24.28
C ASP A 104 -46.37 -7.62 -22.77
N SER A 105 -46.22 -6.40 -22.26
CA SER A 105 -46.52 -6.01 -20.88
C SER A 105 -46.65 -4.47 -20.76
N PRO A 106 -47.81 -3.96 -20.30
CA PRO A 106 -47.96 -2.53 -20.03
C PRO A 106 -46.99 -2.00 -18.97
N GLY A 107 -46.59 -2.82 -18.00
CA GLY A 107 -45.62 -2.44 -16.96
C GLY A 107 -44.23 -2.16 -17.55
N ILE A 108 -43.75 -3.04 -18.43
CA ILE A 108 -42.45 -2.87 -19.11
C ILE A 108 -42.48 -1.63 -20.02
N ALA A 109 -43.58 -1.41 -20.74
CA ALA A 109 -43.74 -0.21 -21.58
C ALA A 109 -43.71 1.09 -20.79
N ALA A 110 -44.38 1.12 -19.62
CA ALA A 110 -44.35 2.27 -18.72
C ALA A 110 -42.93 2.57 -18.22
N ALA A 111 -42.19 1.55 -17.76
CA ALA A 111 -40.80 1.70 -17.32
C ALA A 111 -39.88 2.16 -18.47
N TYR A 112 -40.05 1.58 -19.67
CA TYR A 112 -39.32 2.00 -20.88
C TYR A 112 -39.52 3.50 -21.19
N PHE A 113 -40.77 3.96 -21.22
CA PHE A 113 -41.05 5.37 -21.50
C PHE A 113 -40.50 6.28 -20.40
N ARG A 114 -40.67 5.90 -19.13
CA ARG A 114 -40.16 6.66 -17.97
C ARG A 114 -38.64 6.82 -17.99
N ALA A 115 -37.90 5.75 -18.28
CA ALA A 115 -36.45 5.73 -18.28
C ALA A 115 -35.82 6.41 -19.51
N SER A 116 -36.55 6.45 -20.63
CA SER A 116 -36.02 6.88 -21.93
C SER A 116 -35.39 8.28 -21.94
N PRO A 117 -35.99 9.35 -21.40
CA PRO A 117 -35.38 10.68 -21.48
C PRO A 117 -33.98 10.76 -20.87
N GLN A 118 -33.78 10.14 -19.70
CA GLN A 118 -32.51 10.18 -19.00
C GLN A 118 -31.48 9.25 -19.66
N ALA A 119 -31.88 8.05 -20.08
CA ALA A 119 -30.99 7.14 -20.80
C ALA A 119 -30.53 7.73 -22.15
N LEU A 120 -31.46 8.29 -22.93
CA LEU A 120 -31.16 8.86 -24.25
C LEU A 120 -30.30 10.13 -24.16
N ALA A 121 -30.39 10.89 -23.07
CA ALA A 121 -29.50 12.04 -22.85
C ALA A 121 -28.03 11.63 -22.67
N THR A 122 -27.76 10.39 -22.24
CA THR A 122 -26.40 9.87 -22.05
C THR A 122 -25.86 9.08 -23.25
N LEU A 123 -26.73 8.61 -24.14
CA LEU A 123 -26.36 7.67 -25.20
C LEU A 123 -26.15 8.35 -26.56
N PRO A 124 -25.06 8.05 -27.28
CA PRO A 124 -24.89 8.47 -28.67
C PRO A 124 -25.99 7.88 -29.58
N GLU A 125 -26.41 8.63 -30.61
CA GLU A 125 -27.44 8.18 -31.57
C GLU A 125 -27.14 6.82 -32.21
N ARG A 126 -25.85 6.51 -32.48
CA ARG A 126 -25.43 5.22 -33.06
C ARG A 126 -25.79 4.02 -32.18
N GLN A 127 -25.93 4.24 -30.87
CA GLN A 127 -26.23 3.23 -29.87
C GLN A 127 -27.73 3.11 -29.57
N PHE A 128 -28.57 3.95 -30.20
CA PHE A 128 -30.01 3.96 -29.99
C PHE A 128 -30.69 2.60 -30.26
N ASN A 129 -30.29 1.90 -31.32
CA ASN A 129 -30.88 0.59 -31.64
C ASN A 129 -30.58 -0.47 -30.58
N VAL A 130 -29.43 -0.36 -29.91
CA VAL A 130 -29.07 -1.24 -28.80
C VAL A 130 -29.95 -0.93 -27.58
N TRP A 131 -30.16 0.35 -27.27
CA TRP A 131 -31.13 0.76 -26.25
C TRP A 131 -32.53 0.22 -26.52
N LEU A 132 -33.02 0.29 -27.76
CA LEU A 132 -34.30 -0.31 -28.13
C LEU A 132 -34.35 -1.83 -27.92
N ALA A 133 -33.21 -2.52 -28.02
CA ALA A 133 -33.12 -3.96 -27.78
C ALA A 133 -33.08 -4.34 -26.29
N MET A 134 -32.72 -3.39 -25.40
CA MET A 134 -32.65 -3.59 -23.95
C MET A 134 -34.04 -3.64 -23.31
N GLY A 135 -34.23 -4.50 -22.31
CA GLY A 135 -35.54 -4.80 -21.69
C GLY A 135 -36.15 -6.11 -22.20
N PRO A 136 -36.52 -6.25 -23.49
CA PRO A 136 -37.09 -7.48 -24.04
C PRO A 136 -36.21 -8.71 -23.89
N GLY A 137 -34.88 -8.54 -23.84
CA GLY A 137 -33.95 -9.65 -23.60
C GLY A 137 -34.14 -10.35 -22.23
N LEU A 138 -34.76 -9.68 -21.26
CA LEU A 138 -35.06 -10.25 -19.94
C LEU A 138 -36.47 -10.86 -19.85
N TYR A 139 -37.39 -10.46 -20.73
CA TYR A 139 -38.78 -10.87 -20.65
C TYR A 139 -38.98 -12.27 -21.24
N LYS A 140 -39.36 -13.24 -20.40
CA LYS A 140 -39.61 -14.65 -20.76
C LYS A 140 -41.09 -15.03 -20.69
N ARG A 141 -42.00 -14.05 -20.80
CA ARG A 141 -43.47 -14.22 -20.76
C ARG A 141 -44.00 -14.85 -19.46
N ASN A 142 -43.36 -14.52 -18.34
CA ASN A 142 -43.85 -14.85 -16.99
C ASN A 142 -43.80 -13.60 -16.09
N SER A 143 -44.50 -13.62 -14.96
CA SER A 143 -44.64 -12.46 -14.06
C SER A 143 -43.29 -12.01 -13.47
N GLU A 144 -42.43 -12.95 -13.08
CA GLU A 144 -41.14 -12.64 -12.47
C GLU A 144 -40.16 -11.97 -13.45
N SER A 145 -40.11 -12.46 -14.69
CA SER A 145 -39.30 -11.86 -15.76
C SER A 145 -39.84 -10.52 -16.23
N MET A 146 -41.15 -10.30 -16.09
CA MET A 146 -41.78 -9.00 -16.34
C MET A 146 -41.34 -7.96 -15.31
N GLU A 147 -41.36 -8.32 -14.04
CA GLU A 147 -40.90 -7.47 -12.93
C GLU A 147 -39.42 -7.12 -13.09
N LEU A 148 -38.57 -8.12 -13.35
CA LEU A 148 -37.14 -7.89 -13.58
C LEU A 148 -36.88 -6.98 -14.80
N ALA A 149 -37.59 -7.17 -15.91
CA ALA A 149 -37.42 -6.35 -17.10
C ALA A 149 -37.82 -4.89 -16.87
N ALA A 150 -38.93 -4.65 -16.14
CA ALA A 150 -39.35 -3.31 -15.76
C ALA A 150 -38.33 -2.67 -14.79
N HIS A 151 -37.90 -3.41 -13.77
CA HIS A 151 -36.92 -2.94 -12.78
C HIS A 151 -35.56 -2.60 -13.42
N PHE A 152 -35.10 -3.42 -14.38
CA PHE A 152 -33.88 -3.13 -15.15
C PHE A 152 -34.00 -1.84 -15.94
N LEU A 153 -35.13 -1.61 -16.62
CA LEU A 153 -35.35 -0.38 -17.39
C LEU A 153 -35.38 0.85 -16.49
N ASP A 154 -36.01 0.77 -15.32
CA ASP A 154 -36.02 1.86 -14.33
C ASP A 154 -34.62 2.15 -13.78
N ALA A 155 -33.78 1.13 -13.58
CA ALA A 155 -32.40 1.28 -13.10
C ALA A 155 -31.39 1.70 -14.20
N ALA A 156 -31.69 1.42 -15.48
CA ALA A 156 -30.75 1.60 -16.58
C ALA A 156 -30.20 3.03 -16.74
N PRO A 157 -30.97 4.12 -16.56
CA PRO A 157 -30.42 5.48 -16.66
C PRO A 157 -29.35 5.78 -15.62
N ALA A 158 -29.50 5.29 -14.38
CA ALA A 158 -28.49 5.44 -13.35
C ALA A 158 -27.27 4.56 -13.64
N LEU A 159 -27.48 3.34 -14.13
CA LEU A 159 -26.39 2.43 -14.52
C LEU A 159 -25.57 2.99 -15.70
N LEU A 160 -26.18 3.68 -16.66
CA LEU A 160 -25.49 4.33 -17.78
C LEU A 160 -24.58 5.49 -17.36
N GLN A 161 -24.70 6.00 -16.13
CA GLN A 161 -23.76 6.98 -15.57
C GLN A 161 -22.44 6.34 -15.13
N VAL A 162 -22.44 5.03 -14.84
CA VAL A 162 -21.28 4.29 -14.34
C VAL A 162 -20.83 3.16 -15.29
N LEU A 163 -21.67 2.73 -16.22
CA LEU A 163 -21.38 1.67 -17.19
C LEU A 163 -21.46 2.22 -18.61
N ASN A 164 -20.51 1.81 -19.46
CA ASN A 164 -20.69 1.93 -20.90
C ASN A 164 -21.68 0.88 -21.43
N LEU A 165 -22.14 1.05 -22.66
CA LEU A 165 -23.16 0.18 -23.24
C LEU A 165 -22.74 -1.30 -23.31
N ALA A 166 -21.48 -1.58 -23.65
CA ALA A 166 -20.98 -2.96 -23.74
C ALA A 166 -20.95 -3.65 -22.36
N GLN A 167 -20.64 -2.89 -21.30
CA GLN A 167 -20.73 -3.37 -19.93
C GLN A 167 -22.20 -3.57 -19.49
N LEU A 168 -23.10 -2.67 -19.87
CA LEU A 168 -24.53 -2.82 -19.59
C LEU A 168 -25.15 -4.05 -20.28
N GLU A 169 -24.77 -4.32 -21.53
CA GLU A 169 -25.16 -5.56 -22.23
C GLU A 169 -24.62 -6.82 -21.53
N ARG A 170 -23.38 -6.77 -21.02
CA ARG A 170 -22.82 -7.87 -20.20
C ARG A 170 -23.56 -8.06 -18.89
N LEU A 171 -23.96 -6.98 -18.22
CA LEU A 171 -24.81 -7.04 -17.03
C LEU A 171 -26.17 -7.68 -17.37
N LEU A 172 -26.79 -7.26 -18.48
CA LEU A 172 -28.04 -7.83 -18.96
C LEU A 172 -27.93 -9.34 -19.20
N LEU A 173 -26.84 -9.77 -19.85
CA LEU A 173 -26.54 -11.18 -20.05
C LEU A 173 -26.39 -11.92 -18.71
N PHE A 174 -25.68 -11.35 -17.75
CA PHE A 174 -25.50 -11.92 -16.43
C PHE A 174 -26.83 -12.11 -15.68
N LEU A 175 -27.67 -11.07 -15.65
CA LEU A 175 -29.00 -11.13 -15.04
C LEU A 175 -29.86 -12.20 -15.72
N ASN A 176 -29.86 -12.26 -17.05
CA ASN A 176 -30.61 -13.27 -17.80
C ASN A 176 -30.16 -14.70 -17.44
N ARG A 177 -28.85 -14.95 -17.25
CA ARG A 177 -28.33 -16.24 -16.80
C ARG A 177 -28.81 -16.59 -15.39
N LEU A 178 -28.87 -15.64 -14.47
CA LEU A 178 -29.42 -15.88 -13.13
C LEU A 178 -30.90 -16.27 -13.16
N THR A 179 -31.69 -15.68 -14.06
CA THR A 179 -33.11 -16.05 -14.19
C THR A 179 -33.35 -17.48 -14.68
N GLU A 180 -32.34 -18.16 -15.26
CA GLU A 180 -32.44 -19.60 -15.56
C GLU A 180 -32.54 -20.44 -14.27
N THR A 181 -32.10 -19.89 -13.14
CA THR A 181 -32.15 -20.55 -11.82
C THR A 181 -33.24 -19.96 -10.93
N ASP A 182 -33.21 -18.64 -10.70
CA ASP A 182 -34.14 -17.92 -9.82
C ASP A 182 -34.14 -16.42 -10.17
N CYS A 183 -35.31 -15.88 -10.51
CA CYS A 183 -35.46 -14.48 -10.87
C CYS A 183 -35.15 -13.53 -9.69
N SER A 184 -35.43 -13.96 -8.46
CA SER A 184 -35.17 -13.18 -7.24
C SER A 184 -33.68 -12.92 -7.04
N LEU A 185 -32.80 -13.83 -7.47
CA LEU A 185 -31.34 -13.63 -7.44
C LEU A 185 -30.93 -12.49 -8.38
N ALA A 186 -31.51 -12.43 -9.58
CA ALA A 186 -31.24 -11.39 -10.55
C ALA A 186 -31.69 -10.02 -10.04
N ILE A 187 -32.89 -9.93 -9.45
CA ILE A 187 -33.40 -8.67 -8.85
C ILE A 187 -32.45 -8.18 -7.76
N ARG A 188 -32.04 -9.05 -6.82
CA ARG A 188 -31.10 -8.67 -5.75
C ARG A 188 -29.75 -8.18 -6.28
N CYS A 189 -29.22 -8.77 -7.35
CA CYS A 189 -27.99 -8.29 -7.97
C CYS A 189 -28.19 -6.92 -8.62
N LEU A 190 -29.30 -6.72 -9.33
CA LEU A 190 -29.66 -5.45 -9.94
C LEU A 190 -29.80 -4.32 -8.91
N ASP A 191 -30.43 -4.58 -7.76
CA ASP A 191 -30.57 -3.61 -6.66
C ASP A 191 -29.21 -3.07 -6.17
N SER A 192 -28.20 -3.94 -6.13
CA SER A 192 -26.83 -3.58 -5.72
C SER A 192 -25.95 -3.06 -6.85
N ALA A 193 -26.36 -3.18 -8.11
CA ALA A 193 -25.48 -3.00 -9.27
C ALA A 193 -24.86 -1.61 -9.34
N TYR A 194 -25.67 -0.55 -9.14
CA TYR A 194 -25.17 0.83 -9.15
C TYR A 194 -24.06 1.03 -8.10
N ARG A 195 -24.31 0.60 -6.85
CA ARG A 195 -23.33 0.70 -5.76
C ARG A 195 -22.04 -0.05 -6.08
N VAL A 196 -22.14 -1.25 -6.63
CA VAL A 196 -21.00 -2.09 -6.99
C VAL A 196 -20.16 -1.41 -8.06
N PHE A 197 -20.77 -0.98 -9.17
CA PHE A 197 -20.01 -0.42 -10.30
C PHE A 197 -19.51 1.01 -10.06
N HIS A 198 -20.18 1.78 -9.21
CA HIS A 198 -19.70 3.09 -8.78
C HIS A 198 -18.39 2.99 -7.97
N ALA A 199 -18.17 1.89 -7.25
CA ALA A 199 -16.95 1.69 -6.46
C ALA A 199 -15.75 1.16 -7.27
N LEU A 200 -15.96 0.79 -8.54
CA LEU A 200 -14.95 0.21 -9.41
C LEU A 200 -14.48 1.21 -10.48
N GLU A 201 -13.23 1.08 -10.89
CA GLU A 201 -12.67 1.76 -12.06
C GLU A 201 -13.15 1.11 -13.37
N ASP A 202 -13.02 1.79 -14.50
CA ASP A 202 -13.62 1.33 -15.77
C ASP A 202 -13.07 -0.03 -16.25
N ASP A 203 -11.76 -0.23 -16.13
CA ASP A 203 -11.12 -1.51 -16.48
C ASP A 203 -11.53 -2.63 -15.52
N GLU A 204 -11.73 -2.31 -14.24
CA GLU A 204 -12.18 -3.27 -13.22
C GLU A 204 -13.63 -3.73 -13.46
N ARG A 205 -14.53 -2.81 -13.87
CA ARG A 205 -15.95 -3.13 -14.16
C ARG A 205 -16.09 -4.24 -15.20
N SER A 206 -15.30 -4.15 -16.28
CA SER A 206 -15.32 -5.11 -17.38
C SER A 206 -14.88 -6.51 -16.92
N LEU A 207 -13.85 -6.57 -16.08
CA LEU A 207 -13.32 -7.81 -15.54
C LEU A 207 -14.23 -8.41 -14.47
N PHE A 208 -14.81 -7.57 -13.60
CA PHE A 208 -15.79 -7.96 -12.59
C PHE A 208 -17.01 -8.64 -13.22
N LEU A 209 -17.57 -8.05 -14.29
CA LEU A 209 -18.67 -8.65 -15.06
C LEU A 209 -18.27 -9.98 -15.71
N SER A 210 -17.03 -10.08 -16.20
CA SER A 210 -16.52 -11.31 -16.82
C SER A 210 -16.39 -12.45 -15.81
N ILE A 211 -15.95 -12.15 -14.58
CA ILE A 211 -15.89 -13.10 -13.46
C ILE A 211 -17.31 -13.55 -13.07
N ALA A 212 -18.25 -12.61 -12.89
CA ALA A 212 -19.64 -12.95 -12.57
C ALA A 212 -20.26 -13.87 -13.64
N LEU A 213 -20.02 -13.56 -14.93
CA LEU A 213 -20.47 -14.40 -16.05
C LEU A 213 -19.80 -15.79 -16.10
N ALA A 214 -18.55 -15.91 -15.65
CA ALA A 214 -17.89 -17.21 -15.53
C ALA A 214 -18.48 -18.03 -14.37
N LEU A 215 -18.65 -17.40 -13.21
CA LEU A 215 -19.17 -18.05 -12.00
C LEU A 215 -20.62 -18.48 -12.15
N VAL A 216 -21.49 -17.69 -12.80
CA VAL A 216 -22.89 -18.06 -12.97
C VAL A 216 -23.05 -19.34 -13.80
N ARG A 217 -22.13 -19.58 -14.76
CA ARG A 217 -22.11 -20.80 -15.56
C ARG A 217 -21.74 -22.04 -14.75
N LEU A 218 -20.88 -21.88 -13.74
CA LEU A 218 -20.46 -22.98 -12.86
C LEU A 218 -21.47 -23.20 -11.73
N LYS A 219 -21.80 -22.13 -10.98
CA LYS A 219 -22.69 -22.17 -9.82
C LYS A 219 -23.34 -20.78 -9.63
N PRO A 220 -24.65 -20.62 -9.93
CA PRO A 220 -25.36 -19.34 -9.81
C PRO A 220 -25.19 -18.65 -8.47
N MET A 221 -25.33 -19.40 -7.36
CA MET A 221 -25.14 -18.85 -6.02
C MET A 221 -23.74 -18.31 -5.76
N ALA A 222 -22.69 -18.93 -6.33
CA ALA A 222 -21.33 -18.43 -6.18
C ALA A 222 -21.17 -17.06 -6.85
N SER A 223 -21.80 -16.85 -8.01
CA SER A 223 -21.78 -15.56 -8.68
C SER A 223 -22.52 -14.48 -7.89
N VAL A 224 -23.62 -14.82 -7.20
CA VAL A 224 -24.35 -13.87 -6.37
C VAL A 224 -23.53 -13.48 -5.13
N THR A 225 -22.85 -14.44 -4.51
CA THR A 225 -21.89 -14.17 -3.42
C THR A 225 -20.78 -13.24 -3.89
N PHE A 226 -20.13 -13.55 -5.02
CA PHE A 226 -19.11 -12.71 -5.63
C PHE A 226 -19.62 -11.29 -5.91
N PHE A 227 -20.81 -11.17 -6.52
CA PHE A 227 -21.38 -9.86 -6.87
C PHE A 227 -21.62 -8.98 -5.65
N LYS A 228 -22.04 -9.58 -4.53
CA LYS A 228 -22.32 -8.86 -3.28
C LYS A 228 -21.07 -8.52 -2.48
N GLN A 229 -20.15 -9.47 -2.34
CA GLN A 229 -18.98 -9.36 -1.45
C GLN A 229 -17.72 -8.88 -2.16
N GLY A 230 -17.68 -8.92 -3.49
CA GLY A 230 -16.48 -8.64 -4.27
C GLY A 230 -15.87 -7.26 -3.99
N ILE A 231 -16.70 -6.23 -3.83
CA ILE A 231 -16.22 -4.87 -3.51
C ILE A 231 -15.61 -4.82 -2.11
N ASP A 232 -16.28 -5.41 -1.12
CA ASP A 232 -15.81 -5.40 0.27
C ASP A 232 -14.47 -6.15 0.38
N SER A 233 -14.32 -7.28 -0.34
CA SER A 233 -13.05 -8.01 -0.44
C SER A 233 -11.96 -7.17 -1.13
N LEU A 234 -12.28 -6.43 -2.20
CA LEU A 234 -11.28 -5.58 -2.89
C LEU A 234 -10.77 -4.40 -2.03
N ALA A 235 -11.44 -4.06 -0.93
CA ALA A 235 -10.95 -3.05 0.01
C ALA A 235 -9.59 -3.44 0.62
N GLY A 236 -9.35 -4.74 0.83
CA GLY A 236 -8.09 -5.28 1.34
C GLY A 236 -6.93 -5.24 0.33
N VAL A 237 -7.20 -4.94 -0.94
CA VAL A 237 -6.19 -4.88 -2.00
C VAL A 237 -5.90 -3.43 -2.39
N THR A 238 -4.63 -3.05 -2.36
CA THR A 238 -4.15 -1.74 -2.87
C THR A 238 -4.67 -1.45 -4.27
N SER A 239 -5.16 -0.23 -4.50
CA SER A 239 -5.79 0.19 -5.76
C SER A 239 -4.96 -0.16 -6.99
N THR A 240 -3.65 0.08 -6.95
CA THR A 240 -2.72 -0.21 -8.07
C THR A 240 -2.62 -1.69 -8.44
N GLN A 241 -3.05 -2.61 -7.58
CA GLN A 241 -2.97 -4.05 -7.80
C GLN A 241 -4.33 -4.73 -8.01
N ARG A 242 -5.44 -4.02 -7.86
CA ARG A 242 -6.80 -4.60 -7.97
C ARG A 242 -7.08 -5.21 -9.33
N LEU A 243 -6.71 -4.54 -10.42
CA LEU A 243 -6.90 -5.07 -11.77
C LEU A 243 -6.15 -6.39 -11.98
N ARG A 244 -4.91 -6.49 -11.47
CA ARG A 244 -4.10 -7.71 -11.55
C ARG A 244 -4.68 -8.83 -10.69
N PHE A 245 -5.10 -8.51 -9.47
CA PHE A 245 -5.78 -9.46 -8.57
C PHE A 245 -7.07 -10.02 -9.20
N LEU A 246 -7.90 -9.16 -9.78
CA LEU A 246 -9.11 -9.56 -10.50
C LEU A 246 -8.79 -10.40 -11.74
N THR A 247 -7.64 -10.18 -12.39
CA THR A 247 -7.23 -10.98 -13.55
C THR A 247 -6.89 -12.41 -13.14
N LEU A 248 -6.22 -12.58 -12.00
CA LEU A 248 -5.96 -13.91 -11.42
C LEU A 248 -7.27 -14.59 -11.00
N LEU A 249 -8.16 -13.85 -10.34
CA LEU A 249 -9.48 -14.35 -9.98
C LEU A 249 -10.28 -14.81 -11.20
N ALA A 250 -10.24 -14.06 -12.31
CA ALA A 250 -10.90 -14.44 -13.56
C ALA A 250 -10.36 -15.75 -14.14
N LYS A 251 -9.03 -15.97 -14.08
CA LYS A 251 -8.41 -17.24 -14.50
C LYS A 251 -8.92 -18.42 -13.65
N ILE A 252 -9.04 -18.24 -12.33
CA ILE A 252 -9.54 -19.29 -11.42
C ILE A 252 -11.04 -19.54 -11.64
N ALA A 253 -11.83 -18.47 -11.75
CA ALA A 253 -13.29 -18.51 -11.91
C ALA A 253 -13.74 -19.19 -13.20
N ALA A 254 -12.88 -19.26 -14.22
CA ALA A 254 -13.16 -19.99 -15.45
C ALA A 254 -13.34 -21.51 -15.24
N TYR A 255 -12.77 -22.07 -14.17
CA TYR A 255 -12.75 -23.52 -13.95
C TYR A 255 -13.33 -23.96 -12.60
N ASN A 256 -13.21 -23.15 -11.54
CA ASN A 256 -13.63 -23.56 -10.21
C ASN A 256 -14.21 -22.40 -9.38
N SER A 257 -15.52 -22.46 -9.12
CA SER A 257 -16.22 -21.42 -8.36
C SER A 257 -15.87 -21.39 -6.86
N ARG A 258 -15.54 -22.54 -6.25
CA ARG A 258 -15.15 -22.61 -4.84
C ARG A 258 -13.78 -21.96 -4.63
N HIS A 259 -12.80 -22.32 -5.46
CA HIS A 259 -11.45 -21.74 -5.40
C HIS A 259 -11.48 -20.25 -5.74
N ALA A 260 -12.32 -19.82 -6.69
CA ALA A 260 -12.46 -18.40 -7.00
C ALA A 260 -12.98 -17.60 -5.80
N LEU A 261 -14.00 -18.10 -5.11
CA LEU A 261 -14.51 -17.42 -3.90
C LEU A 261 -13.48 -17.43 -2.77
N SER A 262 -12.80 -18.55 -2.52
CA SER A 262 -11.72 -18.64 -1.53
C SER A 262 -10.55 -17.72 -1.87
N PHE A 263 -10.13 -17.63 -3.13
CA PHE A 263 -9.13 -16.66 -3.57
C PHE A 263 -9.59 -15.22 -3.32
N LEU A 264 -10.85 -14.90 -3.64
CA LEU A 264 -11.39 -13.56 -3.37
C LEU A 264 -11.38 -13.25 -1.87
N THR A 265 -11.87 -14.14 -1.02
CA THR A 265 -12.03 -13.86 0.42
C THR A 265 -10.73 -13.98 1.20
N ASP A 266 -10.05 -15.11 1.05
CA ASP A 266 -8.95 -15.49 1.92
C ASP A 266 -7.70 -14.69 1.55
N CYS A 267 -7.40 -14.56 0.25
CA CYS A 267 -6.26 -13.77 -0.20
C CYS A 267 -6.48 -12.26 -0.02
N SER A 268 -7.71 -11.75 -0.16
CA SER A 268 -7.95 -10.33 0.12
C SER A 268 -7.85 -10.00 1.60
N HIS A 269 -8.34 -10.90 2.47
CA HIS A 269 -8.19 -10.78 3.91
C HIS A 269 -6.71 -10.81 4.30
N ALA A 270 -5.94 -11.77 3.78
CA ALA A 270 -4.49 -11.87 4.01
C ALA A 270 -3.76 -10.60 3.57
N LEU A 271 -4.03 -10.10 2.35
CA LEU A 271 -3.47 -8.85 1.85
C LEU A 271 -3.85 -7.64 2.73
N SER A 272 -5.06 -7.61 3.30
CA SER A 272 -5.49 -6.47 4.13
C SER A 272 -4.67 -6.29 5.41
N GLY A 273 -4.11 -7.38 5.96
CA GLY A 273 -3.24 -7.37 7.13
C GLY A 273 -1.75 -7.15 6.83
N MET A 274 -1.37 -6.90 5.57
CA MET A 274 0.04 -6.73 5.17
C MET A 274 0.35 -5.30 4.70
N ASP A 275 1.64 -4.96 4.70
CA ASP A 275 2.10 -3.70 4.11
C ASP A 275 1.74 -3.64 2.62
N ARG A 276 1.10 -2.54 2.21
CA ARG A 276 0.67 -2.27 0.82
C ARG A 276 1.80 -2.36 -0.19
N ASN A 277 3.05 -2.10 0.22
CA ASN A 277 4.24 -2.20 -0.63
C ASN A 277 4.60 -3.65 -0.99
N LEU A 278 4.16 -4.62 -0.19
CA LEU A 278 4.40 -6.05 -0.48
C LEU A 278 3.42 -6.61 -1.50
N HIS A 279 2.27 -5.97 -1.71
CA HIS A 279 1.21 -6.50 -2.58
C HIS A 279 1.68 -6.80 -4.01
N PRO A 280 2.43 -5.91 -4.71
CA PRO A 280 2.87 -6.21 -6.08
C PRO A 280 3.74 -7.47 -6.16
N ARG A 281 4.64 -7.65 -5.18
CA ARG A 281 5.53 -8.81 -5.10
C ARG A 281 4.75 -10.08 -4.79
N LEU A 282 3.90 -10.06 -3.76
CA LEU A 282 3.12 -11.23 -3.34
C LEU A 282 2.12 -11.67 -4.40
N ILE A 283 1.47 -10.73 -5.09
CA ILE A 283 0.55 -11.04 -6.20
C ILE A 283 1.33 -11.64 -7.39
N ASN A 284 2.53 -11.14 -7.68
CA ASN A 284 3.40 -11.71 -8.73
C ASN A 284 3.86 -13.14 -8.39
N GLN A 285 4.21 -13.38 -7.14
CA GLN A 285 4.59 -14.69 -6.63
C GLN A 285 3.39 -15.65 -6.66
N CYS A 286 2.24 -15.20 -6.16
CA CYS A 286 0.98 -15.94 -6.22
C CYS A 286 0.61 -16.31 -7.67
N GLU A 287 0.75 -15.39 -8.63
CA GLU A 287 0.54 -15.69 -10.05
C GLU A 287 1.43 -16.84 -10.55
N THR A 288 2.69 -16.88 -10.10
CA THR A 288 3.64 -17.95 -10.46
C THR A 288 3.23 -19.30 -9.87
N VAL A 289 2.76 -19.31 -8.61
CA VAL A 289 2.27 -20.54 -7.95
C VAL A 289 0.95 -21.01 -8.57
N LEU A 290 0.01 -20.08 -8.80
CA LEU A 290 -1.29 -20.33 -9.43
C LEU A 290 -1.17 -20.94 -10.83
N ALA A 291 -0.10 -20.62 -11.57
CA ALA A 291 0.18 -21.20 -12.87
C ALA A 291 0.47 -22.72 -12.81
N ILE A 292 0.87 -23.24 -11.65
CA ILE A 292 1.12 -24.65 -11.40
C ILE A 292 -0.09 -25.28 -10.70
N SER A 293 -0.54 -24.70 -9.57
CA SER A 293 -1.68 -25.19 -8.81
C SER A 293 -2.49 -24.05 -8.19
N ALA A 294 -3.79 -24.00 -8.53
CA ALA A 294 -4.68 -22.95 -8.06
C ALA A 294 -4.85 -22.96 -6.53
N ILE A 295 -4.91 -24.15 -5.91
CA ILE A 295 -5.06 -24.27 -4.46
C ILE A 295 -3.77 -23.84 -3.77
N ALA A 296 -2.61 -24.30 -4.25
CA ALA A 296 -1.32 -23.92 -3.68
C ALA A 296 -1.10 -22.40 -3.73
N GLY A 297 -1.52 -21.73 -4.82
CA GLY A 297 -1.42 -20.28 -4.92
C GLY A 297 -2.34 -19.52 -3.95
N ILE A 298 -3.53 -20.06 -3.66
CA ILE A 298 -4.42 -19.53 -2.62
C ILE A 298 -3.78 -19.70 -1.24
N GLU A 299 -3.32 -20.92 -0.91
CA GLU A 299 -2.71 -21.23 0.39
C GLU A 299 -1.43 -20.43 0.63
N PHE A 300 -0.59 -20.26 -0.40
CA PHE A 300 0.60 -19.41 -0.37
C PHE A 300 0.25 -17.99 0.09
N LEU A 301 -0.70 -17.35 -0.58
CA LEU A 301 -1.04 -15.96 -0.31
C LEU A 301 -1.81 -15.81 1.01
N ASN A 302 -2.65 -16.79 1.35
CA ASN A 302 -3.41 -16.83 2.60
C ASN A 302 -2.51 -16.97 3.84
N ASN A 303 -1.47 -17.82 3.76
CA ASN A 303 -0.53 -18.06 4.88
C ASN A 303 0.67 -17.09 4.90
N SER A 304 0.85 -16.26 3.86
CA SER A 304 1.93 -15.27 3.79
C SER A 304 2.00 -14.33 5.00
N PRO A 305 0.89 -13.80 5.57
CA PRO A 305 0.97 -12.95 6.77
C PRO A 305 1.53 -13.67 8.00
N ALA A 306 1.13 -14.92 8.23
CA ALA A 306 1.60 -15.72 9.36
C ALA A 306 3.09 -16.05 9.23
N VAL A 307 3.52 -16.43 8.02
CA VAL A 307 4.93 -16.68 7.72
C VAL A 307 5.75 -15.39 7.85
N LEU A 308 5.26 -14.27 7.31
CA LEU A 308 5.91 -12.97 7.43
C LEU A 308 6.11 -12.54 8.89
N ALA A 309 5.10 -12.75 9.73
CA ALA A 309 5.16 -12.44 11.16
C ALA A 309 6.16 -13.33 11.91
N SER A 310 6.33 -14.59 11.47
CA SER A 310 7.20 -15.57 12.12
C SER A 310 8.67 -15.45 11.70
N ILE A 311 8.96 -15.29 10.40
CA ILE A 311 10.32 -15.36 9.84
C ILE A 311 10.75 -14.12 9.05
N GLY A 312 9.96 -13.06 9.08
CA GLY A 312 10.26 -11.80 8.42
C GLY A 312 10.25 -11.84 6.90
N PRO A 313 10.56 -10.72 6.23
CA PRO A 313 10.44 -10.58 4.78
C PRO A 313 11.47 -11.42 3.99
N ALA A 314 12.69 -11.58 4.53
CA ALA A 314 13.72 -12.43 3.94
C ALA A 314 13.38 -13.92 4.08
N GLY A 315 12.84 -14.32 5.24
CA GLY A 315 12.32 -15.67 5.45
C GLY A 315 11.16 -15.99 4.52
N LEU A 316 10.21 -15.06 4.34
CA LEU A 316 9.07 -15.24 3.42
C LEU A 316 9.51 -15.50 1.97
N GLU A 317 10.56 -14.84 1.49
CA GLU A 317 11.11 -15.09 0.16
C GLU A 317 11.71 -16.50 0.03
N ARG A 318 12.43 -16.95 1.07
CA ARG A 318 12.99 -18.30 1.11
C ARG A 318 11.89 -19.35 1.13
N TRP A 319 10.87 -19.13 1.96
CA TRP A 319 9.67 -19.96 2.02
C TRP A 319 8.98 -20.05 0.67
N TYR A 320 8.78 -18.92 -0.02
CA TYR A 320 8.22 -18.90 -1.37
C TYR A 320 9.05 -19.73 -2.36
N ARG A 321 10.38 -19.53 -2.41
CA ARG A 321 11.26 -20.23 -3.37
C ARG A 321 11.30 -21.73 -3.11
N GLU A 322 11.41 -22.12 -1.85
CA GLU A 322 11.46 -23.53 -1.47
C GLU A 322 10.11 -24.22 -1.74
N GLY A 323 9.00 -23.58 -1.36
CA GLY A 323 7.66 -24.08 -1.68
C GLY A 323 7.44 -24.22 -3.18
N LEU A 324 7.89 -23.25 -3.99
CA LEU A 324 7.80 -23.33 -5.45
C LEU A 324 8.67 -24.46 -6.03
N ARG A 325 9.86 -24.70 -5.46
CA ARG A 325 10.75 -25.80 -5.84
C ARG A 325 10.10 -27.15 -5.57
N ILE A 326 9.49 -27.32 -4.39
CA ILE A 326 8.78 -28.54 -4.00
C ILE A 326 7.56 -28.74 -4.91
N LEU A 327 6.73 -27.70 -5.09
CA LEU A 327 5.53 -27.75 -5.92
C LEU A 327 5.81 -28.14 -7.38
N ARG A 328 6.94 -27.70 -7.95
CA ARG A 328 7.35 -28.10 -9.30
C ARG A 328 7.76 -29.57 -9.41
N LYS A 329 8.20 -30.18 -8.31
CA LYS A 329 8.61 -31.58 -8.25
C LYS A 329 7.41 -32.48 -7.97
N ASP A 330 6.58 -32.11 -7.01
CA ASP A 330 5.35 -32.82 -6.63
C ASP A 330 4.29 -31.81 -6.14
N GLU A 331 3.12 -31.82 -6.79
CA GLU A 331 2.05 -30.85 -6.50
C GLU A 331 1.47 -31.05 -5.09
N LYS A 332 1.37 -32.29 -4.63
CA LYS A 332 0.77 -32.62 -3.33
C LYS A 332 1.68 -32.18 -2.19
N ASP A 333 2.97 -32.45 -2.31
CA ASP A 333 3.96 -32.01 -1.32
C ASP A 333 4.08 -30.49 -1.29
N GLY A 334 4.04 -29.83 -2.46
CA GLY A 334 4.06 -28.37 -2.54
C GLY A 334 2.79 -27.72 -1.94
N LEU A 335 1.64 -28.35 -2.12
CA LEU A 335 0.40 -27.91 -1.47
C LEU A 335 0.49 -28.06 0.06
N ALA A 336 0.94 -29.21 0.56
CA ALA A 336 1.13 -29.43 1.99
C ALA A 336 2.11 -28.40 2.59
N TYR A 337 3.19 -28.10 1.87
CA TYR A 337 4.15 -27.05 2.23
C TYR A 337 3.49 -25.67 2.39
N PHE A 338 2.71 -25.21 1.40
CA PHE A 338 2.04 -23.90 1.47
C PHE A 338 0.89 -23.83 2.48
N ARG A 339 0.37 -24.99 2.92
CA ARG A 339 -0.56 -25.10 4.05
C ARG A 339 0.12 -25.10 5.42
N LEU A 340 1.44 -25.11 5.45
CA LEU A 340 2.22 -25.28 6.68
C LEU A 340 1.98 -26.64 7.36
N GLU A 341 1.57 -27.66 6.59
CA GLU A 341 1.36 -29.04 7.06
C GLU A 341 2.71 -29.78 7.12
N PHE A 342 3.62 -29.30 7.97
CA PHE A 342 4.95 -29.90 8.16
C PHE A 342 4.92 -31.03 9.20
N PRO A 343 5.67 -32.12 9.00
CA PRO A 343 5.77 -33.20 9.99
C PRO A 343 6.64 -32.86 11.20
N GLU A 344 7.41 -31.77 11.18
CA GLU A 344 8.36 -31.37 12.24
C GLU A 344 8.16 -29.90 12.64
N ASP A 345 7.99 -29.65 13.95
CA ASP A 345 8.11 -28.33 14.57
C ASP A 345 9.53 -27.80 14.33
N GLY A 346 9.68 -26.58 13.78
CA GLY A 346 10.99 -26.02 13.45
C GLY A 346 11.27 -25.77 11.96
N THR A 347 10.37 -26.14 11.05
CA THR A 347 10.62 -26.04 9.59
C THR A 347 10.74 -24.59 9.12
N LEU A 348 9.95 -23.67 9.69
CA LEU A 348 10.04 -22.25 9.38
C LEU A 348 11.33 -21.66 9.97
N GLU A 349 11.70 -22.08 11.17
CA GLU A 349 12.92 -21.69 11.87
C GLU A 349 14.17 -22.13 11.11
N ARG A 350 14.14 -23.26 10.39
CA ARG A 350 15.23 -23.67 9.47
C ARG A 350 15.40 -22.75 8.27
N LEU A 351 14.37 -21.97 7.92
CA LEU A 351 14.46 -20.95 6.88
C LEU A 351 15.08 -19.64 7.41
N LEU A 352 15.19 -19.49 8.73
CA LEU A 352 15.98 -18.43 9.34
C LEU A 352 17.46 -18.81 9.25
N VAL A 353 18.23 -18.02 8.51
CA VAL A 353 19.68 -18.11 8.59
C VAL A 353 20.12 -17.21 9.74
N ARG A 354 19.95 -17.71 10.97
CA ARG A 354 20.25 -17.00 12.22
C ARG A 354 21.71 -17.21 12.63
N VAL A 355 22.37 -16.14 13.06
CA VAL A 355 23.67 -16.22 13.74
C VAL A 355 23.46 -15.86 15.21
N GLU A 356 23.65 -16.85 16.08
CA GLU A 356 23.55 -16.67 17.53
C GLU A 356 24.87 -16.19 18.10
N LEU A 357 24.80 -15.19 18.98
CA LEU A 357 25.98 -14.56 19.58
C LEU A 357 26.84 -15.59 20.31
N ASP A 358 26.24 -16.52 21.07
CA ASP A 358 26.98 -17.53 21.83
C ASP A 358 27.93 -18.37 20.95
N HIS A 359 27.53 -18.67 19.71
CA HIS A 359 28.33 -19.45 18.77
C HIS A 359 29.50 -18.66 18.17
N VAL A 360 29.35 -17.34 18.01
CA VAL A 360 30.36 -16.48 17.38
C VAL A 360 31.12 -15.59 18.38
N ARG A 361 30.72 -15.56 19.66
CA ARG A 361 31.27 -14.69 20.72
C ARG A 361 32.78 -14.81 20.82
N GLY A 362 33.31 -16.04 20.85
CA GLY A 362 34.76 -16.27 20.97
C GLY A 362 35.55 -15.66 19.80
N VAL A 363 35.02 -15.76 18.58
CA VAL A 363 35.64 -15.17 17.39
C VAL A 363 35.55 -13.65 17.41
N LEU A 364 34.39 -13.11 17.80
CA LEU A 364 34.19 -11.66 17.92
C LEU A 364 35.06 -11.04 19.02
N LEU A 365 35.29 -11.77 20.12
CA LEU A 365 36.16 -11.36 21.22
C LEU A 365 37.60 -11.25 20.72
N MET A 366 38.14 -12.32 20.14
CA MET A 366 39.49 -12.31 19.54
C MET A 366 39.63 -11.20 18.48
N TYR A 367 38.58 -11.00 17.68
CA TYR A 367 38.53 -9.96 16.67
C TYR A 367 38.59 -8.55 17.27
N GLY A 368 37.75 -8.25 18.27
CA GLY A 368 37.69 -6.93 18.90
C GLY A 368 38.93 -6.60 19.74
N GLU A 369 39.50 -7.57 20.46
CA GLU A 369 40.77 -7.41 21.17
C GLU A 369 41.94 -7.15 20.20
N ALA A 370 41.95 -7.85 19.06
CA ALA A 370 42.97 -7.63 18.02
C ALA A 370 42.84 -6.26 17.33
N LEU A 371 41.63 -5.68 17.26
CA LEU A 371 41.39 -4.33 16.76
C LEU A 371 41.84 -3.28 17.79
N GLY A 372 41.21 -3.27 18.98
CA GLY A 372 41.36 -2.19 19.95
C GLY A 372 42.66 -2.24 20.76
N GLY A 373 43.37 -3.38 20.78
CA GLY A 373 44.58 -3.57 21.59
C GLY A 373 44.34 -3.51 23.11
N SER A 374 43.07 -3.56 23.53
CA SER A 374 42.60 -3.55 24.90
C SER A 374 41.73 -4.77 25.19
N GLU A 375 41.78 -5.25 26.43
CA GLU A 375 40.91 -6.34 26.90
C GLU A 375 39.47 -5.82 26.94
N ILE A 376 38.56 -6.51 26.24
CA ILE A 376 37.14 -6.17 26.16
C ILE A 376 36.31 -7.41 26.53
N GLU A 377 35.09 -7.22 27.04
CA GLU A 377 34.14 -8.33 27.22
C GLU A 377 33.01 -8.23 26.18
N ILE A 378 32.43 -9.35 25.75
CA ILE A 378 31.23 -9.35 24.87
C ILE A 378 30.06 -10.07 25.56
N ARG A 379 28.96 -9.35 25.81
CA ARG A 379 27.74 -9.86 26.45
C ARG A 379 26.50 -9.67 25.57
N SER A 380 25.41 -10.37 25.91
CA SER A 380 24.10 -10.13 25.28
C SER A 380 23.52 -8.80 25.77
N SER A 381 22.99 -7.99 24.86
CA SER A 381 22.21 -6.78 25.18
C SER A 381 20.90 -7.10 25.90
N ASP A 382 20.42 -8.35 25.88
CA ASP A 382 19.29 -8.80 26.72
C ASP A 382 19.55 -8.60 28.21
N SER A 383 20.82 -8.56 28.63
CA SER A 383 21.20 -8.31 30.03
C SER A 383 21.14 -6.83 30.44
N LEU A 384 20.91 -5.91 29.49
CA LEU A 384 20.84 -4.46 29.72
C LEU A 384 19.46 -3.95 30.15
N ALA A 385 18.43 -4.80 30.18
CA ALA A 385 17.05 -4.40 30.52
C ALA A 385 16.89 -3.73 31.90
N ASP A 386 17.86 -3.94 32.81
CA ASP A 386 17.88 -3.41 34.18
C ASP A 386 18.72 -2.11 34.32
N TRP A 387 19.23 -1.52 33.24
CA TRP A 387 20.15 -0.37 33.34
C TRP A 387 19.41 0.99 33.40
N SER A 388 19.83 1.86 34.31
CA SER A 388 19.05 2.95 34.87
C SER A 388 19.10 4.29 34.10
N LEU A 389 19.58 4.29 32.86
CA LEU A 389 19.72 5.51 32.04
C LEU A 389 19.14 5.33 30.64
N GLY A 390 17.81 5.34 30.58
CA GLY A 390 17.05 5.20 29.34
C GLY A 390 16.88 3.73 28.94
N THR A 391 15.73 3.42 28.35
CA THR A 391 15.43 2.09 27.82
C THR A 391 16.32 1.83 26.61
N ILE A 392 17.52 1.28 26.81
CA ILE A 392 18.31 0.73 25.71
C ILE A 392 17.47 -0.40 25.11
N ASP A 393 17.22 -0.34 23.80
CA ASP A 393 16.52 -1.42 23.12
C ASP A 393 17.38 -2.68 23.20
N PRO A 394 16.89 -3.78 23.81
CA PRO A 394 17.65 -5.04 23.92
C PRO A 394 18.07 -5.62 22.55
N GLY A 395 17.55 -5.10 21.43
CA GLY A 395 17.99 -5.41 20.06
C GLY A 395 19.13 -4.54 19.48
N THR A 396 19.71 -3.62 20.24
CA THR A 396 20.75 -2.68 19.77
C THR A 396 22.13 -2.95 20.39
N PRO A 397 23.23 -2.77 19.62
CA PRO A 397 24.57 -2.79 20.19
C PRO A 397 24.77 -1.69 21.23
N ALA A 398 25.62 -1.91 22.22
CA ALA A 398 26.04 -0.86 23.14
C ALA A 398 27.42 -1.13 23.73
N THR A 399 28.05 -0.13 24.35
CA THR A 399 29.28 -0.34 25.12
C THR A 399 29.44 0.62 26.30
N ASP A 400 29.97 0.10 27.40
CA ASP A 400 30.31 0.87 28.62
C ASP A 400 31.79 1.29 28.69
N GLY A 401 32.56 1.04 27.63
CA GLY A 401 33.99 1.28 27.58
C GLY A 401 34.86 0.06 27.92
N THR A 402 34.28 -0.98 28.53
CA THR A 402 34.96 -2.23 28.89
C THR A 402 34.26 -3.48 28.34
N THR A 403 32.94 -3.42 28.24
CA THR A 403 32.07 -4.47 27.73
C THR A 403 31.31 -3.97 26.51
N ILE A 404 31.27 -4.77 25.46
CA ILE A 404 30.43 -4.58 24.28
C ILE A 404 29.22 -5.50 24.41
N PHE A 405 28.04 -4.91 24.37
CA PHE A 405 26.76 -5.61 24.39
C PHE A 405 26.23 -5.73 22.97
N LEU A 406 25.81 -6.94 22.58
CA LEU A 406 25.29 -7.25 21.25
C LEU A 406 24.00 -8.06 21.36
N PRO A 407 23.09 -7.99 20.38
CA PRO A 407 21.90 -8.85 20.35
C PRO A 407 22.28 -10.34 20.49
N SER A 408 21.44 -11.13 21.17
CA SER A 408 21.65 -12.57 21.31
C SER A 408 21.61 -13.32 19.98
N SER A 409 20.97 -12.74 18.95
CA SER A 409 20.96 -13.29 17.61
C SER A 409 20.66 -12.27 16.51
N ILE A 410 21.12 -12.57 15.29
CA ILE A 410 20.84 -11.77 14.08
C ILE A 410 20.40 -12.68 12.93
N ASP A 411 19.30 -12.33 12.27
CA ASP A 411 18.69 -13.04 11.13
C ASP A 411 18.24 -12.07 10.00
N ARG A 412 18.87 -10.89 9.94
CA ARG A 412 18.51 -9.76 9.08
C ARG A 412 18.74 -10.02 7.58
N PHE A 413 19.73 -10.85 7.25
CA PHE A 413 20.21 -11.08 5.88
C PHE A 413 19.97 -12.51 5.37
N ASP A 414 20.22 -12.70 4.08
CA ASP A 414 19.94 -13.94 3.36
C ASP A 414 20.96 -15.05 3.67
N SER A 415 22.16 -14.69 4.14
CA SER A 415 23.24 -15.62 4.48
C SER A 415 23.80 -15.43 5.90
N ALA A 416 24.38 -16.50 6.45
CA ALA A 416 25.01 -16.48 7.77
C ALA A 416 26.26 -15.59 7.75
N GLU A 417 26.94 -15.51 6.60
CA GLU A 417 28.09 -14.63 6.39
C GLU A 417 27.70 -13.15 6.47
N GLU A 418 26.59 -12.75 5.86
CA GLU A 418 26.09 -11.37 5.95
C GLU A 418 25.60 -11.04 7.36
N ASN A 419 24.89 -11.97 8.02
CA ASN A 419 24.48 -11.82 9.42
C ASN A 419 25.68 -11.75 10.37
N PHE A 420 26.73 -12.53 10.13
CA PHE A 420 27.99 -12.42 10.87
C PHE A 420 28.74 -11.11 10.55
N THR A 421 28.67 -10.63 9.30
CA THR A 421 29.24 -9.34 8.90
C THR A 421 28.60 -8.19 9.66
N TRP A 422 27.29 -8.25 9.94
CA TRP A 422 26.62 -7.26 10.81
C TRP A 422 27.25 -7.22 12.20
N TYR A 423 27.47 -8.39 12.84
CA TYR A 423 28.15 -8.43 14.14
C TYR A 423 29.56 -7.86 14.08
N LYS A 424 30.33 -8.18 13.03
CA LYS A 424 31.66 -7.60 12.84
C LYS A 424 31.62 -6.08 12.76
N VAL A 425 30.68 -5.52 11.98
CA VAL A 425 30.52 -4.07 11.85
C VAL A 425 30.13 -3.44 13.20
N ALA A 426 29.17 -4.02 13.91
CA ALA A 426 28.75 -3.56 15.24
C ALA A 426 29.91 -3.59 16.24
N VAL A 427 30.62 -4.72 16.36
CA VAL A 427 31.81 -4.85 17.23
C VAL A 427 32.88 -3.85 16.85
N THR A 428 33.19 -3.70 15.56
CA THR A 428 34.22 -2.74 15.11
C THR A 428 33.86 -1.32 15.49
N HIS A 429 32.59 -0.93 15.32
CA HIS A 429 32.13 0.41 15.67
C HIS A 429 32.20 0.64 17.20
N GLN A 430 31.70 -0.30 18.01
CA GLN A 430 31.78 -0.21 19.48
C GLN A 430 33.24 -0.21 19.99
N SER A 431 34.09 -1.09 19.47
CA SER A 431 35.53 -1.08 19.77
C SER A 431 36.19 0.23 19.34
N GLY A 432 35.72 0.84 18.25
CA GLY A 432 36.17 2.16 17.80
C GLY A 432 35.93 3.25 18.85
N HIS A 433 34.79 3.23 19.55
CA HIS A 433 34.57 4.18 20.65
C HIS A 433 35.62 4.06 21.76
N ILE A 434 36.03 2.83 22.10
CA ILE A 434 37.06 2.54 23.10
C ILE A 434 38.44 2.97 22.59
N GLU A 435 38.85 2.45 21.43
CA GLU A 435 40.17 2.67 20.84
C GLU A 435 40.44 4.15 20.56
N PHE A 436 39.45 4.85 20.00
CA PHE A 436 39.57 6.24 19.61
C PHE A 436 39.15 7.22 20.72
N GLY A 437 39.05 6.74 21.96
CA GLY A 437 39.06 7.57 23.15
C GLY A 437 37.77 8.31 23.47
N THR A 438 36.60 7.81 23.05
CA THR A 438 35.28 8.39 23.41
C THR A 438 35.14 8.50 24.92
N PHE A 439 35.50 7.42 25.63
CA PHE A 439 35.43 7.32 27.09
C PHE A 439 36.55 8.07 27.82
N ASN A 440 37.51 8.65 27.09
CA ASN A 440 38.61 9.44 27.64
C ASN A 440 38.32 10.95 27.52
N PHE A 441 37.08 11.34 27.23
CA PHE A 441 36.69 12.75 27.13
C PHE A 441 37.06 13.51 28.40
N CYS A 442 37.84 14.57 28.23
CA CYS A 442 38.16 15.49 29.31
C CYS A 442 37.71 16.90 28.96
N PHE A 443 36.95 17.52 29.86
CA PHE A 443 36.34 18.82 29.61
C PHE A 443 37.39 19.92 29.38
N GLU A 444 38.52 19.84 30.09
CA GLU A 444 39.60 20.83 30.05
C GLU A 444 40.61 20.61 28.90
N SER A 445 40.55 19.45 28.23
CA SER A 445 41.43 19.13 27.10
C SER A 445 41.09 19.97 25.88
N LYS A 446 42.13 20.43 25.18
CA LYS A 446 41.99 21.20 23.94
C LYS A 446 41.53 20.31 22.78
N ALA A 447 40.57 20.81 22.01
CA ALA A 447 40.22 20.27 20.70
C ALA A 447 41.41 20.39 19.73
N ALA A 448 41.54 19.46 18.78
CA ALA A 448 42.66 19.44 17.83
C ALA A 448 42.38 20.28 16.57
N LEU A 449 41.12 20.33 16.15
CA LEU A 449 40.66 20.88 14.88
C LEU A 449 39.76 22.11 15.04
N PHE A 450 39.09 22.25 16.18
CA PHE A 450 38.16 23.34 16.45
C PHE A 450 38.63 24.26 17.58
N SER A 451 38.14 25.50 17.59
CA SER A 451 38.39 26.43 18.68
C SER A 451 37.52 26.09 19.90
N ASP A 452 38.14 26.03 21.08
CA ASP A 452 37.49 25.65 22.33
C ASP A 452 36.41 26.66 22.78
N SER A 453 35.14 26.30 22.62
CA SER A 453 33.97 27.11 23.02
C SER A 453 33.41 26.63 24.36
N ARG A 454 33.64 25.35 24.72
CA ARG A 454 33.23 24.74 26.00
C ARG A 454 33.62 25.57 27.22
N GLN A 455 34.85 26.09 27.23
CA GLN A 455 35.40 26.86 28.35
C GLN A 455 34.78 28.26 28.47
N LEU A 456 34.33 28.85 27.35
CA LEU A 456 33.70 30.18 27.34
C LEU A 456 32.25 30.15 27.84
N LEU A 457 31.58 29.02 27.66
CA LEU A 457 30.17 28.81 28.04
C LEU A 457 30.01 28.33 29.49
N SER A 458 31.10 27.92 30.15
CA SER A 458 31.04 27.39 31.52
C SER A 458 30.90 28.51 32.55
N ALA A 459 29.78 28.56 33.26
CA ALA A 459 29.61 29.32 34.49
C ALA A 459 29.68 28.33 35.67
N ASP A 460 30.87 28.16 36.26
CA ASP A 460 31.16 27.38 37.48
C ASP A 460 30.21 26.18 37.73
N GLY A 461 30.34 25.12 36.94
CA GLY A 461 29.48 23.93 37.00
C GLY A 461 30.18 22.69 37.56
N HIS A 462 29.64 22.12 38.64
CA HIS A 462 29.98 20.79 39.16
C HIS A 462 29.13 19.72 38.46
N GLY A 463 29.76 18.84 37.66
CA GLY A 463 29.17 17.61 37.12
C GLY A 463 29.71 16.37 37.85
N LEU A 464 29.00 15.24 37.79
CA LEU A 464 29.49 13.96 38.35
C LEU A 464 30.60 13.35 37.47
N SER A 465 30.57 13.65 36.16
CA SER A 465 31.60 13.36 35.17
C SER A 465 31.92 14.61 34.33
N ASP A 466 32.99 14.55 33.52
CA ASP A 466 33.30 15.60 32.54
C ASP A 466 32.22 15.67 31.43
N MET A 467 31.61 14.55 31.07
CA MET A 467 30.53 14.50 30.08
C MET A 467 29.23 15.11 30.63
N ASP A 468 28.87 14.81 31.87
CA ASP A 468 27.77 15.47 32.59
C ASP A 468 27.98 16.98 32.66
N ARG A 469 29.23 17.41 32.91
CA ARG A 469 29.59 18.84 32.91
C ARG A 469 29.41 19.46 31.52
N PHE A 470 29.75 18.74 30.46
CA PHE A 470 29.53 19.16 29.08
C PHE A 470 28.05 19.25 28.72
N LEU A 471 27.25 18.21 29.00
CA LEU A 471 25.81 18.21 28.73
C LEU A 471 25.08 19.25 29.58
N GLY A 472 25.64 19.62 30.74
CA GLY A 472 25.17 20.72 31.58
C GLY A 472 25.27 22.11 30.94
N LEU A 473 25.97 22.27 29.82
CA LEU A 473 26.05 23.55 29.08
C LEU A 473 24.77 23.89 28.32
N PHE A 474 23.85 22.94 28.14
CA PHE A 474 22.71 23.05 27.23
C PHE A 474 21.37 23.07 27.98
N ASP A 475 20.43 23.90 27.50
CA ASP A 475 19.07 23.98 28.05
C ASP A 475 18.31 22.67 27.84
N ASP A 476 18.45 22.09 26.64
CA ASP A 476 17.89 20.79 26.26
C ASP A 476 18.99 19.73 26.24
N ARG A 477 19.21 19.10 27.40
CA ARG A 477 20.23 18.05 27.58
C ARG A 477 20.03 16.84 26.68
N ARG A 478 18.77 16.51 26.34
CA ARG A 478 18.47 15.34 25.50
C ARG A 478 18.88 15.60 24.06
N LEU A 479 18.49 16.75 23.51
CA LEU A 479 18.93 17.18 22.18
C LEU A 479 20.47 17.26 22.09
N ALA A 480 21.12 17.78 23.12
CA ALA A 480 22.58 17.87 23.17
C ALA A 480 23.25 16.49 23.17
N ALA A 481 22.72 15.53 23.95
CA ALA A 481 23.22 14.16 23.98
C ALA A 481 23.04 13.47 22.62
N ASP A 482 21.86 13.57 22.00
CA ASP A 482 21.59 12.99 20.68
C ASP A 482 22.52 13.57 19.59
N ILE A 483 22.76 14.89 19.63
CA ILE A 483 23.71 15.56 18.73
C ILE A 483 25.14 15.11 18.99
N PHE A 484 25.55 15.00 20.25
CA PHE A 484 26.89 14.52 20.59
C PHE A 484 27.11 13.10 20.07
N SER A 485 26.18 12.17 20.32
CA SER A 485 26.25 10.80 19.81
C SER A 485 26.37 10.76 18.29
N LEU A 486 25.53 11.52 17.57
CA LEU A 486 25.61 11.63 16.11
C LEU A 486 26.98 12.12 15.61
N VAL A 487 27.53 13.14 16.26
CA VAL A 487 28.82 13.71 15.89
C VAL A 487 29.95 12.74 16.19
N GLU A 488 29.88 12.07 17.34
CA GLU A 488 30.86 11.10 17.74
C GLU A 488 30.86 9.89 16.81
N ASP A 489 29.68 9.39 16.43
CA ASP A 489 29.53 8.36 15.41
C ASP A 489 30.23 8.74 14.09
N VAL A 490 30.12 10.00 13.65
CA VAL A 490 30.79 10.49 12.43
C VAL A 490 32.31 10.37 12.57
N ARG A 491 32.85 10.72 13.75
CA ARG A 491 34.27 10.61 14.04
C ARG A 491 34.70 9.14 14.07
N ILE A 492 33.98 8.28 14.77
CA ILE A 492 34.28 6.86 14.88
C ILE A 492 34.17 6.14 13.53
N ASP A 493 33.10 6.34 12.78
CA ASP A 493 32.91 5.76 11.45
C ASP A 493 34.07 6.13 10.52
N TYR A 494 34.53 7.38 10.59
CA TYR A 494 35.67 7.84 9.80
C TYR A 494 36.98 7.17 10.25
N LEU A 495 37.30 7.18 11.55
CA LEU A 495 38.55 6.62 12.08
C LEU A 495 38.62 5.11 11.86
N VAL A 496 37.54 4.38 12.12
CA VAL A 496 37.41 2.94 11.84
C VAL A 496 37.69 2.67 10.36
N GLN A 497 37.00 3.36 9.45
CA GLN A 497 37.17 3.12 8.02
C GLN A 497 38.55 3.60 7.52
N HIS A 498 39.13 4.64 8.13
CA HIS A 498 40.47 5.10 7.81
C HIS A 498 41.52 4.06 8.20
N ARG A 499 41.47 3.58 9.45
CA ARG A 499 42.44 2.67 10.06
C ARG A 499 42.31 1.23 9.54
N TYR A 500 41.07 0.75 9.38
CA TYR A 500 40.77 -0.65 9.09
C TYR A 500 40.21 -0.83 7.68
N ALA A 501 41.10 -0.93 6.68
CA ALA A 501 40.68 -1.09 5.29
C ALA A 501 39.83 -2.35 5.04
N GLY A 502 40.06 -3.43 5.79
CA GLY A 502 39.40 -4.72 5.64
C GLY A 502 37.89 -4.71 5.98
N ILE A 503 37.42 -3.80 6.84
CA ILE A 503 35.99 -3.74 7.20
C ILE A 503 35.15 -2.89 6.23
N ARG A 504 35.79 -2.10 5.36
CA ARG A 504 35.10 -1.11 4.50
C ARG A 504 34.03 -1.70 3.59
N SER A 505 34.19 -2.93 3.09
CA SER A 505 33.16 -3.60 2.29
C SER A 505 31.94 -3.94 3.15
N GLY A 506 32.15 -4.59 4.30
CA GLY A 506 31.10 -4.90 5.26
C GLY A 506 30.39 -3.64 5.77
N TYR A 507 31.14 -2.59 6.09
CA TYR A 507 30.60 -1.30 6.52
C TYR A 507 29.64 -0.71 5.47
N ARG A 508 30.06 -0.64 4.21
CA ARG A 508 29.22 -0.14 3.11
C ARG A 508 27.95 -0.96 2.92
N PHE A 509 28.04 -2.29 3.04
CA PHE A 509 26.90 -3.19 2.94
C PHE A 509 25.86 -2.91 4.03
N ILE A 510 26.28 -2.87 5.31
CA ILE A 510 25.39 -2.64 6.45
C ILE A 510 24.84 -1.20 6.47
N VAL A 511 25.66 -0.21 6.12
CA VAL A 511 25.24 1.20 5.99
C VAL A 511 24.14 1.34 4.94
N GLN A 512 24.27 0.68 3.78
CA GLN A 512 23.27 0.78 2.73
C GLN A 512 21.91 0.26 3.22
N GLU A 513 21.89 -0.89 3.89
CA GLU A 513 20.67 -1.45 4.51
C GLU A 513 20.07 -0.49 5.55
N SER A 514 20.91 0.12 6.40
CA SER A 514 20.48 1.07 7.43
C SER A 514 19.80 2.31 6.82
N VAL A 515 20.35 2.86 5.74
CA VAL A 515 19.77 4.01 5.02
C VAL A 515 18.39 3.70 4.46
N TRP A 516 18.15 2.47 3.97
CA TRP A 516 16.84 2.07 3.44
C TRP A 516 15.74 2.05 4.50
N LYS A 517 16.06 1.83 5.78
CA LYS A 517 15.10 1.78 6.89
C LYS A 517 14.81 3.14 7.53
N ARG A 518 15.68 4.14 7.30
CA ARG A 518 15.64 5.48 7.95
C ARG A 518 14.36 6.27 7.69
N PRO A 519 13.73 6.94 8.69
CA PRO A 519 12.60 7.88 8.54
C PRO A 519 12.81 8.95 7.47
N SER A 520 11.75 9.35 6.74
CA SER A 520 11.88 10.34 5.66
C SER A 520 11.75 11.68 6.34
N PRO A 521 12.71 12.59 6.10
CA PRO A 521 12.64 13.94 6.65
C PRO A 521 11.29 14.62 6.38
N VAL A 522 10.61 14.27 5.28
CA VAL A 522 9.32 14.87 4.87
C VAL A 522 8.21 14.66 5.90
N TYR A 523 8.24 13.56 6.65
CA TYR A 523 7.20 13.22 7.63
C TYR A 523 7.57 13.64 9.06
N LEU A 524 8.74 14.23 9.26
CA LEU A 524 9.24 14.66 10.56
C LEU A 524 9.01 16.17 10.77
N PRO A 525 8.76 16.61 12.02
CA PRO A 525 8.98 17.99 12.46
C PRO A 525 10.35 18.53 12.06
N LEU A 526 10.46 19.84 11.82
CA LEU A 526 11.65 20.47 11.23
C LEU A 526 12.97 20.21 11.98
N ARG A 527 12.97 20.16 13.31
CA ARG A 527 14.19 19.91 14.09
C ARG A 527 14.64 18.45 13.95
N GLU A 528 13.69 17.52 14.05
CA GLU A 528 13.91 16.09 13.83
C GLU A 528 14.32 15.81 12.38
N ALA A 529 13.70 16.48 11.41
CA ALA A 529 14.03 16.39 10.00
C ALA A 529 15.45 16.90 9.71
N PHE A 530 15.89 17.97 10.39
CA PHE A 530 17.27 18.46 10.30
C PHE A 530 18.27 17.40 10.78
N LEU A 531 18.06 16.82 11.96
CA LEU A 531 18.93 15.74 12.47
C LEU A 531 18.89 14.51 11.56
N GLU A 532 17.72 14.12 11.04
CA GLU A 532 17.58 13.01 10.11
C GLU A 532 18.40 13.20 8.83
N ILE A 533 18.40 14.41 8.26
CA ILE A 533 19.21 14.75 7.09
C ILE A 533 20.71 14.59 7.41
N VAL A 534 21.13 15.04 8.59
CA VAL A 534 22.52 14.95 9.04
C VAL A 534 22.92 13.48 9.30
N ILE A 535 22.04 12.67 9.92
CA ILE A 535 22.25 11.22 10.12
C ILE A 535 22.41 10.51 8.78
N ARG A 536 21.51 10.74 7.82
CA ARG A 536 21.60 10.13 6.48
C ARG A 536 22.90 10.49 5.77
N PHE A 537 23.29 11.76 5.83
CA PHE A 537 24.57 12.20 5.29
C PHE A 537 25.76 11.53 5.99
N SER A 538 25.70 11.34 7.32
CA SER A 538 26.75 10.66 8.07
C SER A 538 26.98 9.23 7.57
N LEU A 539 25.91 8.56 7.15
CA LEU A 539 25.90 7.16 6.73
C LEU A 539 26.49 6.97 5.33
N ASN A 540 25.91 7.59 4.30
CA ASN A 540 26.31 7.34 2.90
C ASN A 540 26.90 8.55 2.18
N GLY A 541 27.00 9.71 2.82
CA GLY A 541 27.50 10.95 2.21
C GLY A 541 26.56 11.56 1.16
N GLU A 542 25.38 10.99 0.96
CA GLU A 542 24.37 11.52 0.04
C GLU A 542 23.39 12.42 0.78
N LEU A 543 23.01 13.52 0.14
CA LEU A 543 22.01 14.43 0.70
C LEU A 543 20.63 14.12 0.12
N PRO A 544 19.61 13.88 0.97
CA PRO A 544 18.23 13.92 0.52
C PRO A 544 17.85 15.36 0.11
N PHE A 545 16.63 15.54 -0.41
CA PHE A 545 16.13 16.88 -0.66
C PHE A 545 16.06 17.69 0.65
N VAL A 546 16.64 18.90 0.64
CA VAL A 546 16.65 19.82 1.79
C VAL A 546 15.75 21.03 1.50
N PRO A 547 14.70 21.28 2.30
CA PRO A 547 13.81 22.42 2.11
C PRO A 547 14.55 23.73 2.41
N GLU A 548 14.06 24.84 1.84
CA GLU A 548 14.71 26.16 1.95
C GLU A 548 14.94 26.58 3.41
N ALA A 549 13.98 26.29 4.29
CA ALA A 549 14.07 26.57 5.73
C ALA A 549 15.26 25.89 6.42
N LEU A 550 15.75 24.76 5.90
CA LEU A 550 16.83 23.98 6.50
C LEU A 550 18.17 24.13 5.75
N ARG A 551 18.19 24.74 4.56
CA ARG A 551 19.39 24.76 3.70
C ARG A 551 20.61 25.37 4.39
N GLY A 552 20.47 26.55 4.99
CA GLY A 552 21.57 27.23 5.69
C GLY A 552 22.14 26.44 6.87
N PRO A 553 21.29 25.99 7.81
CA PRO A 553 21.70 25.10 8.90
C PRO A 553 22.37 23.81 8.38
N THR A 554 21.78 23.14 7.38
CA THR A 554 22.34 21.90 6.81
C THR A 554 23.71 22.15 6.19
N ASP A 555 23.88 23.17 5.34
CA ASP A 555 25.18 23.46 4.71
C ASP A 555 26.28 23.72 5.75
N THR A 556 25.92 24.35 6.87
CA THR A 556 26.84 24.60 7.98
C THR A 556 27.18 23.32 8.72
N ALA A 557 26.18 22.49 9.03
CA ALA A 557 26.37 21.19 9.68
C ALA A 557 27.29 20.27 8.86
N LEU A 558 27.09 20.20 7.56
CA LEU A 558 27.90 19.37 6.67
C LEU A 558 29.37 19.80 6.63
N ARG A 559 29.65 21.11 6.63
CA ARG A 559 31.03 21.61 6.70
C ARG A 559 31.71 21.22 8.01
N LEU A 560 31.00 21.31 9.14
CA LEU A 560 31.52 20.90 10.44
C LEU A 560 31.83 19.40 10.47
N LEU A 561 30.91 18.56 9.99
CA LEU A 561 31.12 17.11 9.92
C LEU A 561 32.23 16.72 8.93
N GLN A 562 32.37 17.43 7.82
CA GLN A 562 33.47 17.19 6.88
C GLN A 562 34.84 17.55 7.49
N GLN A 563 34.92 18.63 8.26
CA GLN A 563 36.15 18.99 8.98
C GLN A 563 36.49 17.98 10.08
N LEU A 564 35.49 17.42 10.75
CA LEU A 564 35.67 16.39 11.78
C LEU A 564 36.21 15.05 11.23
N ARG A 565 36.02 14.78 9.93
CA ARG A 565 36.55 13.60 9.23
C ARG A 565 38.07 13.72 8.99
N SER A 566 38.85 13.76 10.07
CA SER A 566 40.31 13.84 10.07
C SER A 566 40.93 12.76 10.98
N PRO A 567 42.13 12.22 10.65
CA PRO A 567 42.83 11.27 11.50
C PRO A 567 43.31 11.87 12.83
N GLU A 568 43.41 13.20 12.92
CA GLU A 568 43.81 13.91 14.14
C GLU A 568 42.62 14.25 15.07
N ALA A 569 41.39 14.00 14.63
CA ALA A 569 40.17 14.35 15.37
C ALA A 569 40.06 13.59 16.70
N ARG A 570 39.76 14.33 17.77
CA ARG A 570 39.57 13.80 19.12
C ARG A 570 38.10 13.89 19.56
N VAL A 571 37.76 13.24 20.67
CA VAL A 571 36.42 13.36 21.26
C VAL A 571 36.10 14.81 21.68
N GLU A 572 37.12 15.60 22.02
CA GLU A 572 36.99 17.04 22.26
C GLU A 572 36.52 17.81 21.01
N ASP A 573 36.94 17.39 19.81
CA ASP A 573 36.46 17.96 18.56
C ASP A 573 34.99 17.61 18.31
N SER A 574 34.57 16.40 18.68
CA SER A 574 33.15 16.01 18.64
C SER A 574 32.30 16.88 19.57
N ALA A 575 32.79 17.16 20.78
CA ALA A 575 32.11 18.06 21.72
C ALA A 575 32.00 19.51 21.17
N GLU A 576 33.06 20.01 20.53
CA GLU A 576 33.05 21.33 19.90
C GLU A 576 32.10 21.42 18.69
N VAL A 577 32.03 20.38 17.87
CA VAL A 577 31.06 20.30 16.78
C VAL A 577 29.63 20.16 17.33
N ALA A 578 29.43 19.39 18.39
CA ALA A 578 28.13 19.21 19.03
C ALA A 578 27.56 20.54 19.56
N ILE A 579 28.37 21.40 20.17
CA ILE A 579 27.94 22.76 20.56
C ILE A 579 27.39 23.54 19.36
N ARG A 580 28.15 23.58 18.27
CA ARG A 580 27.79 24.35 17.07
C ARG A 580 26.55 23.78 16.38
N LEU A 581 26.39 22.46 16.36
CA LEU A 581 25.19 21.81 15.83
C LEU A 581 23.97 22.03 16.74
N TYR A 582 24.15 22.05 18.05
CA TYR A 582 23.10 22.38 19.00
C TYR A 582 22.58 23.81 18.80
N ASP A 583 23.48 24.78 18.63
CA ASP A 583 23.10 26.17 18.32
C ASP A 583 22.28 26.27 17.03
N LEU A 584 22.62 25.47 16.01
CA LEU A 584 21.84 25.39 14.77
C LEU A 584 20.48 24.70 14.97
N ALA A 585 20.42 23.63 15.76
CA ALA A 585 19.20 22.85 15.98
C ALA A 585 18.19 23.60 16.88
N SER A 586 18.69 24.31 17.89
CA SER A 586 17.88 25.03 18.88
C SER A 586 17.11 26.21 18.27
N ILE A 587 17.67 26.88 17.25
CA ILE A 587 16.98 27.95 16.52
C ILE A 587 15.92 27.44 15.52
N ILE A 588 15.92 26.14 15.20
CA ILE A 588 14.95 25.55 14.29
C ILE A 588 13.65 25.29 15.06
N PRO A 589 12.50 25.86 14.62
CA PRO A 589 11.21 25.61 15.26
C PRO A 589 10.77 24.17 15.00
N ASN A 590 10.34 23.42 16.01
CA ASN A 590 9.97 22.02 15.82
C ASN A 590 8.51 21.86 15.35
N THR A 591 8.24 22.33 14.13
CA THR A 591 6.91 22.30 13.48
C THR A 591 6.93 21.43 12.23
N ARG A 592 5.77 20.87 11.83
CA ARG A 592 5.66 20.12 10.57
C ARG A 592 5.47 21.06 9.37
N LEU A 593 6.34 20.95 8.37
CA LEU A 593 6.19 21.64 7.10
C LEU A 593 5.15 20.96 6.19
N PRO A 594 4.30 21.71 5.48
CA PRO A 594 3.45 21.16 4.42
C PRO A 594 4.27 20.45 3.33
N GLN A 595 3.82 19.28 2.86
CA GLN A 595 4.53 18.49 1.83
C GLN A 595 4.84 19.24 0.53
N ARG A 596 4.05 20.27 0.18
CA ARG A 596 4.32 21.12 -1.00
C ARG A 596 5.65 21.88 -0.90
N ASP A 597 6.04 22.27 0.31
CA ASP A 597 7.24 23.07 0.57
C ASP A 597 8.50 22.19 0.55
N TRP A 598 8.33 20.88 0.70
CA TRP A 598 9.33 19.85 0.39
C TRP A 598 9.51 19.59 -1.12
N ASN A 599 8.67 20.16 -1.98
CA ASN A 599 8.72 19.93 -3.43
C ASN A 599 9.03 21.19 -4.25
N ALA A 600 9.09 22.37 -3.63
CA ALA A 600 9.20 23.66 -4.33
C ALA A 600 10.59 23.96 -4.96
N GLY A 601 11.60 23.10 -4.77
CA GLY A 601 12.98 23.33 -5.22
C GLY A 601 13.49 22.43 -6.35
N GLY A 602 12.69 21.52 -6.90
CA GLY A 602 13.15 20.56 -7.91
C GLY A 602 12.77 20.95 -9.34
N SER A 603 13.76 21.26 -10.19
CA SER A 603 13.60 21.29 -11.65
C SER A 603 12.95 20.01 -12.18
N GLU A 604 12.09 20.13 -13.20
CA GLU A 604 11.22 19.07 -13.75
C GLU A 604 11.92 17.79 -14.29
N GLN A 605 13.25 17.67 -14.20
CA GLN A 605 14.00 16.49 -14.64
C GLN A 605 14.03 15.30 -13.66
N ALA A 606 13.60 15.44 -12.41
CA ALA A 606 13.61 14.34 -11.42
C ALA A 606 12.29 13.52 -11.36
N ARG A 607 11.41 13.65 -12.37
CA ARG A 607 10.12 12.94 -12.42
C ARG A 607 10.21 11.44 -12.76
N SER A 608 11.40 10.85 -12.91
CA SER A 608 11.54 9.47 -13.40
C SER A 608 12.02 8.41 -12.40
N ASN A 609 12.38 8.74 -11.16
CA ASN A 609 12.77 7.72 -10.17
C ASN A 609 12.30 8.14 -8.78
N ARG A 610 11.09 7.72 -8.38
CA ARG A 610 10.67 7.71 -6.97
C ARG A 610 10.05 6.36 -6.63
N VAL A 611 10.89 5.52 -6.02
CA VAL A 611 10.48 4.40 -5.17
C VAL A 611 10.01 5.02 -3.86
N ASP A 612 8.75 4.80 -3.51
CA ASP A 612 8.10 5.39 -2.34
C ASP A 612 8.33 4.48 -1.13
N THR A 613 9.27 4.84 -0.26
CA THR A 613 9.60 4.10 0.97
C THR A 613 8.77 4.66 2.12
N SER A 614 7.76 3.92 2.57
CA SER A 614 6.90 4.29 3.71
C SER A 614 7.46 3.79 5.04
N TYR A 615 7.25 4.59 6.08
CA TYR A 615 7.85 4.44 7.40
C TYR A 615 7.15 3.47 8.33
N ARG A 616 7.97 2.69 9.04
CA ARG A 616 7.61 1.97 10.26
C ARG A 616 7.98 2.86 11.44
N THR A 617 7.00 3.40 12.14
CA THR A 617 7.13 3.78 13.55
C THR A 617 6.38 2.73 14.35
N SER A 618 7.11 1.91 15.11
CA SER A 618 6.52 1.18 16.22
C SER A 618 6.29 2.15 17.37
N ASP A 619 5.10 2.07 17.97
CA ASP A 619 4.61 2.83 19.12
C ASP A 619 4.40 4.35 18.96
N GLY A 620 3.17 4.76 19.24
CA GLY A 620 2.75 6.16 19.33
C GLY A 620 1.42 6.41 18.62
N GLY A 621 0.36 6.62 19.40
CA GLY A 621 -0.99 6.87 18.89
C GLY A 621 -1.04 8.01 17.87
N ASP A 622 -1.91 7.83 16.87
CA ASP A 622 -2.16 8.76 15.78
C ASP A 622 -2.78 10.07 16.32
N VAL A 623 -1.93 10.98 16.79
CA VAL A 623 -2.33 12.35 17.14
C VAL A 623 -2.32 13.15 15.85
N THR A 624 -3.51 13.57 15.41
CA THR A 624 -3.71 14.53 14.34
C THR A 624 -3.23 15.91 14.79
N ILE A 625 -1.94 16.20 14.59
CA ILE A 625 -1.34 17.50 14.91
C ILE A 625 -1.51 18.45 13.72
N GLU A 626 -2.06 19.63 13.97
CA GLU A 626 -2.24 20.68 12.94
C GLU A 626 -0.90 21.19 12.37
N PRO A 627 -0.81 21.49 11.06
CA PRO A 627 0.38 22.10 10.47
C PRO A 627 0.73 23.44 11.14
N GLY A 628 1.96 23.59 11.61
CA GLY A 628 2.47 24.83 12.23
C GLY A 628 2.42 24.88 13.76
N ALA A 629 1.81 23.90 14.44
CA ALA A 629 1.93 23.77 15.89
C ALA A 629 3.33 23.26 16.28
N GLU A 630 3.94 23.86 17.31
CA GLU A 630 5.23 23.43 17.84
C GLU A 630 5.04 22.14 18.67
N VAL A 631 5.83 21.11 18.33
CA VAL A 631 5.74 19.79 18.93
C VAL A 631 7.00 19.54 19.77
N PRO A 632 6.90 18.90 20.95
CA PRO A 632 8.06 18.50 21.72
C PRO A 632 9.02 17.65 20.88
N TYR A 633 10.32 17.87 21.05
CA TYR A 633 11.36 17.11 20.38
C TYR A 633 11.30 15.62 20.73
N GLN A 634 11.41 14.78 19.71
CA GLN A 634 11.60 13.34 19.86
C GLN A 634 13.00 12.94 19.38
N ALA A 635 13.65 12.04 20.10
CA ALA A 635 14.95 11.53 19.71
C ALA A 635 14.86 10.81 18.34
N PRO A 636 15.86 10.97 17.45
CA PRO A 636 15.93 10.24 16.21
C PRO A 636 15.87 8.74 16.44
N THR A 637 15.36 8.00 15.45
CA THR A 637 15.55 6.55 15.42
C THR A 637 17.04 6.24 15.45
N ASP A 638 17.46 5.24 16.23
CA ASP A 638 18.86 4.83 16.28
C ASP A 638 19.34 4.24 14.95
N VAL A 639 20.66 4.24 14.75
CA VAL A 639 21.29 3.52 13.64
C VAL A 639 21.61 2.10 14.12
N ASP A 640 20.90 1.13 13.56
CA ASP A 640 20.94 -0.31 13.88
C ASP A 640 22.30 -0.86 14.37
N PHE A 641 23.39 -0.60 13.66
CA PHE A 641 24.71 -1.17 13.99
C PHE A 641 25.57 -0.26 14.90
N ARG A 642 25.26 1.04 14.97
CA ARG A 642 26.01 2.01 15.79
C ARG A 642 25.59 1.98 17.24
N GLY A 643 24.33 1.66 17.52
CA GLY A 643 23.89 1.40 18.88
C GLY A 643 24.08 2.60 19.83
N ASN A 644 24.37 2.34 21.11
CA ASN A 644 24.53 3.36 22.14
C ASN A 644 25.88 3.27 22.88
N SER A 645 26.59 4.39 22.98
CA SER A 645 27.89 4.54 23.65
C SER A 645 27.85 5.72 24.63
N ASN A 646 27.10 5.59 25.72
CA ASN A 646 26.98 6.67 26.71
C ASN A 646 28.26 6.75 27.57
N PRO A 647 29.03 7.85 27.53
CA PRO A 647 30.29 7.97 28.28
C PRO A 647 30.10 8.00 29.80
N ASP A 648 28.90 8.32 30.30
CA ASP A 648 28.58 8.31 31.75
C ASP A 648 28.44 6.90 32.33
N MET A 649 28.43 5.86 31.48
CA MET A 649 28.29 4.46 31.86
C MET A 649 29.44 3.93 32.73
N LEU A 650 30.62 4.55 32.68
CA LEU A 650 31.80 4.14 33.47
C LEU A 650 31.61 4.26 35.00
N ASN A 651 30.65 5.08 35.45
CA ASN A 651 30.49 5.42 36.87
C ASN A 651 29.30 4.73 37.58
N ILE A 652 28.56 3.83 36.90
CA ILE A 652 27.39 3.16 37.47
C ILE A 652 27.69 1.69 37.71
N GLN A 653 28.15 1.37 38.93
CA GLN A 653 28.26 -0.03 39.36
C GLN A 653 26.86 -0.67 39.43
N PRO A 654 26.66 -1.89 38.90
CA PRO A 654 25.45 -2.65 39.17
C PRO A 654 25.35 -2.89 40.67
N THR A 655 24.23 -2.54 41.29
CA THR A 655 23.94 -2.95 42.67
C THR A 655 23.99 -4.48 42.74
N PRO A 656 24.88 -5.09 43.53
CA PRO A 656 24.94 -6.54 43.62
C PRO A 656 23.62 -7.06 44.20
N LYS A 657 22.93 -7.91 43.43
CA LYS A 657 21.87 -8.75 43.99
C LYS A 657 22.56 -9.80 44.86
N ASP A 658 22.40 -9.66 46.18
CA ASP A 658 22.71 -10.72 47.14
C ASP A 658 21.99 -12.01 46.73
N GLY A 659 22.73 -13.10 46.54
CA GLY A 659 22.14 -14.43 46.33
C GLY A 659 22.99 -15.39 45.49
N SER A 660 23.91 -16.08 46.17
CA SER A 660 24.44 -17.43 45.88
C SER A 660 24.20 -18.06 44.50
N ASP A 661 25.28 -18.25 43.73
CA ASP A 661 25.69 -19.60 43.30
C ASP A 661 27.15 -19.61 42.79
N ARG A 662 28.06 -20.15 43.61
CA ARG A 662 29.40 -20.55 43.15
C ARG A 662 29.29 -21.95 42.56
N GLY A 663 28.94 -22.04 41.28
CA GLY A 663 29.12 -23.23 40.46
C GLY A 663 30.50 -23.21 39.80
N THR A 664 31.45 -23.96 40.36
CA THR A 664 32.73 -24.29 39.71
C THR A 664 32.48 -24.98 38.36
N LEU A 665 32.87 -24.34 37.25
CA LEU A 665 32.98 -24.97 35.94
C LEU A 665 34.43 -25.43 35.71
N SER A 666 34.61 -26.74 35.59
CA SER A 666 35.83 -27.39 35.10
C SER A 666 35.94 -27.25 33.57
N PRO A 667 37.15 -27.27 33.00
CA PRO A 667 37.36 -27.01 31.57
C PRO A 667 36.92 -28.20 30.72
N LEU A 668 36.05 -27.97 29.74
CA LEU A 668 35.73 -28.94 28.70
C LEU A 668 36.58 -28.67 27.46
N SER A 669 37.12 -29.77 26.95
CA SER A 669 38.15 -29.95 25.92
C SER A 669 37.96 -29.15 24.63
N SER A 670 39.07 -28.55 24.19
CA SER A 670 39.39 -28.25 22.79
C SER A 670 39.20 -29.50 21.92
N ASP A 671 38.52 -29.37 20.77
CA ASP A 671 38.78 -30.10 19.51
C ASP A 671 37.53 -30.21 18.60
N ILE A 672 36.77 -29.12 18.32
CA ILE A 672 35.82 -29.10 17.18
C ILE A 672 35.82 -27.75 16.40
N GLY A 673 36.68 -26.79 16.72
CA GLY A 673 36.58 -25.42 16.15
C GLY A 673 37.34 -25.11 14.85
N GLU A 674 38.38 -25.87 14.48
CA GLU A 674 39.34 -25.38 13.47
C GLU A 674 38.93 -25.60 12.00
N VAL A 675 38.05 -26.58 11.70
CA VAL A 675 37.79 -26.96 10.30
C VAL A 675 36.68 -26.13 9.64
N GLN A 676 35.78 -25.49 10.42
CA GLN A 676 34.75 -24.58 9.89
C GLN A 676 35.13 -23.08 9.95
N LEU A 677 36.12 -22.70 10.77
CA LEU A 677 36.57 -21.30 10.90
C LEU A 677 37.35 -20.81 9.68
N ASN A 678 38.15 -21.68 9.05
CA ASN A 678 38.99 -21.29 7.91
C ASN A 678 38.18 -21.03 6.63
N SER A 679 37.03 -21.69 6.43
CA SER A 679 36.18 -21.45 5.26
C SER A 679 35.39 -20.13 5.34
N MET A 680 34.98 -19.72 6.55
CA MET A 680 34.28 -18.44 6.78
C MET A 680 35.21 -17.22 6.71
N MET A 681 36.51 -17.39 6.93
CA MET A 681 37.49 -16.30 6.92
C MET A 681 38.09 -16.01 5.54
N GLN A 682 37.91 -16.90 4.55
CA GLN A 682 38.60 -16.80 3.25
C GLN A 682 37.72 -16.45 2.03
N GLY A 683 36.40 -16.28 2.17
CA GLY A 683 35.56 -15.81 1.06
C GLY A 683 35.61 -16.72 -0.18
N GLU A 684 35.74 -18.03 -0.01
CA GLU A 684 35.66 -18.99 -1.11
C GLU A 684 34.21 -19.49 -1.27
N ASN A 685 33.69 -19.29 -2.49
CA ASN A 685 32.42 -19.81 -2.98
C ASN A 685 32.27 -21.31 -2.66
N LEU A 686 31.35 -21.66 -1.77
CA LEU A 686 30.81 -23.02 -1.67
C LEU A 686 29.77 -23.23 -2.79
N GLN A 687 30.24 -23.29 -4.03
CA GLN A 687 29.58 -24.10 -5.05
C GLN A 687 30.36 -25.39 -5.22
N SER A 688 29.72 -26.49 -4.84
CA SER A 688 29.38 -27.60 -5.75
C SER A 688 29.50 -28.95 -5.05
N GLY A 689 28.35 -29.63 -4.97
CA GLY A 689 28.34 -31.08 -5.02
C GLY A 689 28.63 -31.51 -6.45
N GLN A 690 29.77 -32.20 -6.61
CA GLN A 690 30.11 -33.16 -7.67
C GLN A 690 30.11 -32.66 -9.12
N TYR A 691 31.28 -32.71 -9.78
CA TYR A 691 31.56 -33.60 -10.92
C TYR A 691 33.08 -33.63 -11.17
N THR A 692 33.67 -34.81 -11.03
CA THR A 692 35.02 -35.17 -11.47
C THR A 692 35.06 -35.41 -12.99
N ALA A 693 36.07 -34.89 -13.69
CA ALA A 693 36.93 -35.62 -14.64
C ALA A 693 37.85 -34.67 -15.44
N ASP A 694 39.16 -34.85 -15.23
CA ASP A 694 40.28 -34.78 -16.18
C ASP A 694 40.25 -33.77 -17.35
N LEU A 695 40.98 -32.65 -17.20
CA LEU A 695 42.30 -32.38 -17.84
C LEU A 695 42.83 -31.00 -17.46
#